data_AF-B9LWN1-F1
#
_entry.id   AF-B9LWN1-F1
#
_cell.length_a   1.000
_cell.length_b   1.000
_cell.length_c   1.000
_cell.angle_alpha   90.00
_cell.angle_beta   90.00
_cell.angle_gamma   90.00
#
_symmetry.space_group_name_H-M   'P 1'
#
loop_
_entity.id
_entity.type
_entity.pdbx_description
1 polymer ?
#
loop_
_entity_poly.entity_id
_entity_poly.type
_entity_poly.pdbx_seq_one_letter_code
_entity_poly.pdbx_strand_id
1 'polypeptide(L)'
;MLGGYHEHHEVFAFWDDDLHEEYGSVSPLQVQAETIGKAMSEGLATQQRATAGLGGETVIVAKPGRVAEALQMRDRLIQIRSLLNTHLPEGWRENGSRAQTIERVVDVFLEDTPRDLPTTERREKSQEIVAEELDITVGTVEGKFRGDLWEDREQPSEGYQKGYLDPILEEIETEWRDDRENEVEDLLDEEGPDHPLLNYIRENESSISISTYSAPPEHWLTSTRYNAIAFADDDQDLYDELSSGDVILFYSEAEPASEELEEQPAGLIGAAIIDDKYTKEEDWWWKEYEGDEDLPLVAAFDRVFYTGAIDDLDFDLENPITEKDDSELREDLGSLTAGLLDISTAHSICHDALDERMPVEDTLAHFTDIDGSSEVIRPLALIAEMASNLREAPPVNIHTEFYGSIDDDLLEGLHFPDGEQEILDQIEAALHAGKNIILTGPPGTGKTEIAQRVTNKLAQKYPWLYSDSEMTTATSDWSTFDTVGGYMPDQDEETDGNLSFSSGIVLNRYKDRKTEKQVNEPLVIDELNRADIDKAFGQLFTVLSGQSVQLPYTKDNEEVEITSANALDDLPRSHQYVVPESWVIFATMNTYDKTSLYEMSYAFMRRFSFIPIDVPELPEADDPDEEDKLLELMNEYLSSWDGIEAEDEELIAVARVWRNTNNPVDARAIGPAIVKDILSTITQYPGSDTNLETRLTNAVISYIFPQLEGVPERRKIVNSIKASPEVTEEKIKEAGKEILQINFEDDE
;
A
#
# COMPACT_ATOMS: atom_id res chain seq x y z
N MET A 1 34.18 -6.52 -27.56
CA MET A 1 33.67 -7.71 -26.85
C MET A 1 33.01 -8.65 -27.84
N LEU A 2 33.20 -9.96 -27.68
CA LEU A 2 32.45 -11.00 -28.41
C LEU A 2 31.67 -11.87 -27.43
N GLY A 3 30.54 -12.41 -27.90
CA GLY A 3 29.68 -13.32 -27.14
C GLY A 3 29.24 -14.51 -27.98
N GLY A 4 29.05 -15.66 -27.35
CA GLY A 4 28.53 -16.87 -27.97
C GLY A 4 27.59 -17.63 -27.06
N TYR A 5 26.57 -18.29 -27.63
CA TYR A 5 25.62 -19.11 -26.90
C TYR A 5 25.91 -20.59 -27.12
N HIS A 6 25.95 -21.37 -26.04
CA HIS A 6 26.16 -22.81 -26.07
C HIS A 6 24.83 -23.55 -25.90
N GLU A 7 24.16 -23.85 -27.01
CA GLU A 7 22.79 -24.42 -27.05
C GLU A 7 22.57 -25.65 -26.16
N HIS A 8 23.56 -26.54 -25.99
CA HIS A 8 23.37 -27.78 -25.22
C HIS A 8 23.46 -27.59 -23.70
N HIS A 9 24.09 -26.51 -23.24
CA HIS A 9 24.27 -26.21 -21.81
C HIS A 9 23.50 -24.96 -21.40
N GLU A 10 22.85 -24.30 -22.36
CA GLU A 10 22.07 -23.08 -22.17
C GLU A 10 22.85 -22.00 -21.41
N VAL A 11 24.09 -21.75 -21.84
CA VAL A 11 24.97 -20.71 -21.27
C VAL A 11 25.52 -19.80 -22.36
N PHE A 12 25.75 -18.55 -22.00
CA PHE A 12 26.48 -17.56 -22.79
C PHE A 12 27.94 -17.52 -22.36
N ALA A 13 28.85 -17.25 -23.28
CA ALA A 13 30.26 -17.01 -23.01
C ALA A 13 30.70 -15.69 -23.66
N PHE A 14 31.47 -14.87 -22.92
CA PHE A 14 31.95 -13.55 -23.33
C PHE A 14 33.47 -13.45 -23.23
N TRP A 15 34.11 -12.83 -24.22
CA TRP A 15 35.59 -12.70 -24.29
C TRP A 15 36.06 -11.49 -25.12
N ASP A 16 37.38 -11.28 -25.19
CA ASP A 16 38.00 -10.12 -25.88
C ASP A 16 38.02 -10.30 -27.39
N ASP A 17 37.70 -9.25 -28.14
CA ASP A 17 37.84 -9.26 -29.60
C ASP A 17 39.26 -8.81 -30.02
N ASP A 18 39.82 -7.87 -29.28
CA ASP A 18 41.07 -7.16 -29.57
C ASP A 18 42.34 -8.00 -29.35
N LEU A 19 42.20 -9.18 -28.74
CA LEU A 19 43.32 -10.09 -28.44
C LEU A 19 43.52 -11.22 -29.45
N HIS A 20 42.75 -11.25 -30.56
CA HIS A 20 42.83 -12.30 -31.57
C HIS A 20 43.08 -11.74 -32.97
N GLU A 21 44.28 -11.98 -33.54
CA GLU A 21 44.59 -11.60 -34.93
C GLU A 21 43.96 -12.54 -35.98
N GLU A 22 43.72 -13.82 -35.63
CA GLU A 22 43.04 -14.81 -36.48
C GLU A 22 42.18 -15.80 -35.65
N TYR A 23 40.88 -15.89 -35.95
CA TYR A 23 39.95 -16.85 -35.32
C TYR A 23 40.10 -18.26 -35.94
N GLY A 24 41.11 -19.02 -35.51
CA GLY A 24 41.34 -20.42 -35.90
C GLY A 24 40.88 -21.44 -34.86
N SER A 25 40.73 -22.71 -35.24
CA SER A 25 40.48 -23.82 -34.32
C SER A 25 41.74 -24.21 -33.53
N VAL A 26 42.17 -23.33 -32.61
CA VAL A 26 43.36 -23.56 -31.78
C VAL A 26 42.89 -23.97 -30.38
N SER A 27 43.37 -25.12 -29.89
CA SER A 27 43.02 -25.67 -28.56
C SER A 27 43.14 -24.72 -27.36
N PRO A 28 44.06 -23.73 -27.31
CA PRO A 28 44.14 -22.76 -26.20
C PRO A 28 42.97 -21.79 -26.14
N LEU A 29 42.15 -21.68 -27.19
CA LEU A 29 41.06 -20.70 -27.30
C LEU A 29 39.70 -21.26 -26.86
N GLN A 30 39.63 -22.50 -26.38
CA GLN A 30 38.37 -23.13 -25.97
C GLN A 30 37.95 -22.76 -24.55
N VAL A 31 36.63 -22.65 -24.34
CA VAL A 31 36.03 -22.61 -23.00
C VAL A 31 36.13 -24.02 -22.40
N GLN A 32 36.66 -24.13 -21.20
CA GLN A 32 36.85 -25.40 -20.50
C GLN A 32 35.51 -25.94 -20.01
N ALA A 33 35.35 -27.26 -20.12
CA ALA A 33 34.14 -27.94 -19.66
C ALA A 33 33.87 -27.73 -18.16
N GLU A 34 34.93 -27.57 -17.36
CA GLU A 34 34.84 -27.26 -15.94
C GLU A 34 34.20 -25.89 -15.69
N THR A 35 34.59 -24.86 -16.44
CA THR A 35 34.00 -23.52 -16.36
C THR A 35 32.52 -23.52 -16.75
N ILE A 36 32.16 -24.27 -17.80
CA ILE A 36 30.75 -24.45 -18.18
C ILE A 36 29.97 -25.16 -17.06
N GLY A 37 30.56 -26.22 -16.49
CA GLY A 37 29.95 -26.93 -15.37
C GLY A 37 29.72 -26.03 -14.16
N LYS A 38 30.70 -25.19 -13.81
CA LYS A 38 30.62 -24.22 -12.71
C LYS A 38 29.57 -23.15 -12.97
N ALA A 39 29.50 -22.59 -14.18
CA ALA A 39 28.44 -21.64 -14.55
C ALA A 39 27.04 -22.29 -14.53
N MET A 40 26.93 -23.58 -14.85
CA MET A 40 25.66 -24.30 -14.74
C MET A 40 25.22 -24.51 -13.28
N SER A 41 26.14 -24.70 -12.34
CA SER A 41 25.80 -24.85 -10.92
C SER A 41 25.59 -23.51 -10.22
N GLU A 42 26.47 -22.53 -10.47
CA GLU A 42 26.56 -21.27 -9.73
C GLU A 42 25.95 -20.08 -10.49
N GLY A 43 25.50 -20.30 -11.73
CA GLY A 43 24.89 -19.28 -12.59
C GLY A 43 25.90 -18.46 -13.39
N LEU A 44 27.12 -18.26 -12.88
CA LEU A 44 28.21 -17.51 -13.52
C LEU A 44 29.56 -18.13 -13.15
N ALA A 45 30.51 -18.18 -14.09
CA ALA A 45 31.88 -18.63 -13.83
C ALA A 45 32.88 -17.95 -14.78
N THR A 46 34.15 -17.86 -14.34
CA THR A 46 35.22 -17.28 -15.13
C THR A 46 36.32 -18.30 -15.47
N GLN A 47 37.05 -18.05 -16.54
CA GLN A 47 38.21 -18.84 -16.95
C GLN A 47 39.34 -17.93 -17.43
N GLN A 48 40.52 -18.13 -16.86
CA GLN A 48 41.74 -17.54 -17.42
C GLN A 48 42.17 -18.28 -18.69
N ARG A 49 42.36 -17.53 -19.77
CA ARG A 49 42.76 -18.05 -21.07
C ARG A 49 44.04 -17.36 -21.55
N ALA A 50 45.11 -18.14 -21.74
CA ALA A 50 46.38 -17.60 -22.20
C ALA A 50 46.36 -17.31 -23.71
N THR A 51 46.65 -16.08 -24.10
CA THR A 51 46.81 -15.66 -25.50
C THR A 51 48.31 -15.55 -25.80
N ALA A 52 48.75 -16.06 -26.96
CA ALA A 52 50.17 -16.28 -27.27
C ALA A 52 50.98 -14.98 -27.45
N GLY A 53 51.31 -14.32 -26.33
CA GLY A 53 52.09 -13.08 -26.28
C GLY A 53 51.27 -11.80 -26.12
N LEU A 54 49.95 -11.88 -25.89
CA LEU A 54 49.05 -10.72 -25.77
C LEU A 54 48.48 -10.53 -24.35
N GLY A 55 49.09 -11.15 -23.35
CA GLY A 55 48.74 -10.95 -21.93
C GLY A 55 47.55 -11.74 -21.41
N GLY A 56 46.98 -12.67 -22.17
CA GLY A 56 45.83 -13.48 -21.73
C GLY A 56 44.52 -12.69 -21.63
N GLU A 57 43.44 -13.39 -21.34
CA GLU A 57 42.10 -12.82 -21.12
C GLU A 57 41.33 -13.63 -20.08
N THR A 58 40.29 -13.02 -19.50
CA THR A 58 39.30 -13.71 -18.69
C THR A 58 38.05 -13.93 -19.52
N VAL A 59 37.66 -15.19 -19.71
CA VAL A 59 36.39 -15.58 -20.34
C VAL A 59 35.33 -15.68 -19.26
N ILE A 60 34.17 -15.10 -19.50
CA ILE A 60 33.03 -15.12 -18.55
C ILE A 60 31.94 -16.01 -19.15
N VAL A 61 31.40 -16.95 -18.37
CA VAL A 61 30.34 -17.87 -18.78
C VAL A 61 29.15 -17.70 -17.83
N ALA A 62 27.95 -17.46 -18.36
CA ALA A 62 26.76 -17.19 -17.55
C ALA A 62 25.48 -17.83 -18.11
N LYS A 63 24.53 -18.15 -17.24
CA LYS A 63 23.16 -18.53 -17.63
C LYS A 63 22.38 -17.33 -18.17
N PRO A 64 21.29 -17.54 -18.94
CA PRO A 64 20.43 -16.47 -19.45
C PRO A 64 20.04 -15.42 -18.41
N GLY A 65 19.68 -15.84 -17.19
CA GLY A 65 19.30 -14.93 -16.10
C GLY A 65 20.43 -14.08 -15.51
N ARG A 66 21.71 -14.34 -15.85
CA ARG A 66 22.88 -13.58 -15.37
C ARG A 66 23.71 -13.00 -16.51
N VAL A 67 23.12 -12.85 -17.70
CA VAL A 67 23.81 -12.27 -18.86
C VAL A 67 24.14 -10.80 -18.64
N ALA A 68 23.23 -10.02 -18.04
CA ALA A 68 23.47 -8.61 -17.74
C ALA A 68 24.71 -8.44 -16.86
N GLU A 69 24.77 -9.19 -15.75
CA GLU A 69 25.92 -9.23 -14.85
C GLU A 69 27.22 -9.64 -15.56
N ALA A 70 27.17 -10.65 -16.42
CA ALA A 70 28.33 -11.08 -17.19
C ALA A 70 28.84 -10.02 -18.18
N LEU A 71 27.94 -9.21 -18.75
CA LEU A 71 28.29 -8.10 -19.62
C LEU A 71 28.88 -6.93 -18.82
N GLN A 72 28.29 -6.59 -17.67
CA GLN A 72 28.82 -5.56 -16.76
C GLN A 72 30.22 -5.93 -16.26
N MET A 73 30.40 -7.16 -15.75
CA MET A 73 31.71 -7.67 -15.35
C MET A 73 32.71 -7.61 -16.51
N ARG A 74 32.25 -7.82 -17.75
CA ARG A 74 33.14 -7.72 -18.90
C ARG A 74 33.59 -6.30 -19.19
N ASP A 75 32.64 -5.37 -19.23
CA ASP A 75 32.93 -3.98 -19.48
C ASP A 75 33.88 -3.42 -18.41
N ARG A 76 33.61 -3.77 -17.15
CA ARG A 76 34.46 -3.45 -16.00
C ARG A 76 35.91 -3.89 -16.19
N LEU A 77 36.15 -5.13 -16.59
CA LEU A 77 37.51 -5.64 -16.85
C LEU A 77 38.21 -4.91 -18.01
N ILE A 78 37.47 -4.42 -19.01
CA ILE A 78 38.02 -3.62 -20.12
C ILE A 78 38.47 -2.25 -19.62
N GLN A 79 37.65 -1.60 -18.78
CA GLN A 79 37.95 -0.31 -18.18
C GLN A 79 39.15 -0.41 -17.22
N ILE A 80 39.16 -1.39 -16.31
CA ILE A 80 40.29 -1.66 -15.39
C ILE A 80 41.58 -1.83 -16.18
N ARG A 81 41.54 -2.60 -17.26
CA ARG A 81 42.70 -2.78 -18.14
C ARG A 81 43.16 -1.47 -18.79
N SER A 82 42.23 -0.60 -19.18
CA SER A 82 42.56 0.74 -19.69
C SER A 82 43.35 1.53 -18.63
N LEU A 83 42.87 1.55 -17.39
CA LEU A 83 43.55 2.19 -16.27
C LEU A 83 44.92 1.57 -15.99
N LEU A 84 45.01 0.24 -15.99
CA LEU A 84 46.29 -0.45 -15.78
C LEU A 84 47.30 -0.14 -16.89
N ASN A 85 46.86 0.04 -18.14
CA ASN A 85 47.74 0.47 -19.23
C ASN A 85 48.25 1.91 -19.04
N THR A 86 47.48 2.76 -18.35
CA THR A 86 47.87 4.14 -18.03
C THR A 86 48.87 4.17 -16.88
N HIS A 87 48.63 3.41 -15.81
CA HIS A 87 49.33 3.55 -14.53
C HIS A 87 50.48 2.56 -14.30
N LEU A 88 50.42 1.37 -14.88
CA LEU A 88 51.50 0.37 -14.74
C LEU A 88 52.60 0.54 -15.81
N PRO A 89 53.85 0.11 -15.51
CA PRO A 89 54.94 0.15 -16.47
C PRO A 89 54.66 -0.64 -17.75
N GLU A 90 55.25 -0.19 -18.88
CA GLU A 90 55.23 -0.94 -20.13
C GLU A 90 55.76 -2.37 -19.90
N GLY A 91 55.01 -3.37 -20.37
CA GLY A 91 55.38 -4.77 -20.24
C GLY A 91 54.69 -5.55 -19.10
N TRP A 92 53.84 -4.91 -18.29
CA TRP A 92 53.04 -5.61 -17.26
C TRP A 92 52.20 -6.76 -17.83
N ARG A 93 51.83 -6.68 -19.12
CA ARG A 93 51.11 -7.69 -19.90
C ARG A 93 51.95 -8.74 -20.62
N GLU A 94 53.28 -8.69 -20.58
CA GLU A 94 54.10 -9.66 -21.33
C GLU A 94 53.93 -11.11 -20.84
N ASN A 95 53.48 -11.29 -19.59
CA ASN A 95 53.15 -12.58 -19.01
C ASN A 95 51.65 -12.67 -18.71
N GLY A 96 50.92 -13.55 -19.41
CA GLY A 96 49.47 -13.63 -19.26
C GLY A 96 49.00 -14.00 -17.85
N SER A 97 49.72 -14.89 -17.15
CA SER A 97 49.40 -15.21 -15.75
C SER A 97 49.69 -14.04 -14.80
N ARG A 98 50.64 -13.14 -15.12
CA ARG A 98 50.85 -11.91 -14.34
C ARG A 98 49.72 -10.93 -14.60
N ALA A 99 49.42 -10.65 -15.86
CA ALA A 99 48.39 -9.71 -16.27
C ALA A 99 47.02 -10.05 -15.68
N GLN A 100 46.59 -11.31 -15.82
CA GLN A 100 45.29 -11.78 -15.33
C GLN A 100 45.18 -11.70 -13.80
N THR A 101 46.24 -12.02 -13.07
CA THR A 101 46.26 -11.87 -11.61
C THR A 101 46.23 -10.39 -11.21
N ILE A 102 46.95 -9.52 -11.93
CA ILE A 102 46.93 -8.08 -11.67
C ILE A 102 45.53 -7.49 -11.93
N GLU A 103 44.94 -7.78 -13.11
CA GLU A 103 43.58 -7.36 -13.46
C GLU A 103 42.58 -7.81 -12.39
N ARG A 104 42.65 -9.07 -11.95
CA ARG A 104 41.74 -9.59 -10.91
C ARG A 104 41.97 -8.95 -9.55
N VAL A 105 43.22 -8.73 -9.11
CA VAL A 105 43.49 -8.07 -7.82
C VAL A 105 42.97 -6.63 -7.82
N VAL A 106 43.07 -5.93 -8.95
CA VAL A 106 42.57 -4.55 -9.06
C VAL A 106 41.04 -4.54 -9.12
N ASP A 107 40.42 -5.48 -9.84
CA ASP A 107 38.98 -5.70 -9.84
C ASP A 107 38.43 -5.97 -8.42
N VAL A 108 39.02 -6.93 -7.70
CA VAL A 108 38.67 -7.21 -6.30
C VAL A 108 38.96 -6.00 -5.40
N PHE A 109 40.04 -5.25 -5.63
CA PHE A 109 40.34 -4.04 -4.87
C PHE A 109 39.28 -2.96 -5.07
N LEU A 110 38.82 -2.73 -6.29
CA LEU A 110 37.85 -1.69 -6.61
C LEU A 110 36.41 -2.07 -6.20
N GLU A 111 36.07 -3.36 -6.22
CA GLU A 111 34.68 -3.82 -6.11
C GLU A 111 34.40 -4.65 -4.86
N ASP A 112 35.36 -5.47 -4.42
CA ASP A 112 35.15 -6.46 -3.36
C ASP A 112 35.87 -6.08 -2.05
N THR A 113 36.44 -4.87 -1.97
CA THR A 113 37.03 -4.35 -0.73
C THR A 113 36.36 -3.07 -0.27
N PRO A 114 35.95 -2.98 1.01
CA PRO A 114 35.29 -1.80 1.54
C PRO A 114 36.17 -0.57 1.39
N ARG A 115 35.68 0.45 0.66
CA ARG A 115 36.45 1.64 0.29
C ARG A 115 36.81 2.54 1.47
N ASP A 116 36.06 2.40 2.55
CA ASP A 116 36.24 3.07 3.83
C ASP A 116 37.47 2.60 4.62
N LEU A 117 38.14 1.53 4.19
CA LEU A 117 39.38 1.02 4.77
C LEU A 117 40.62 1.66 4.08
N PRO A 118 41.77 1.79 4.78
CA PRO A 118 43.00 2.27 4.16
C PRO A 118 43.41 1.41 2.95
N THR A 119 43.93 2.05 1.89
CA THR A 119 44.43 1.39 0.67
C THR A 119 45.30 0.17 0.94
N THR A 120 46.19 0.26 1.94
CA THR A 120 47.07 -0.85 2.33
C THR A 120 46.29 -2.09 2.79
N GLU A 121 45.25 -1.90 3.60
CA GLU A 121 44.41 -2.98 4.13
C GLU A 121 43.54 -3.59 3.04
N ARG A 122 42.95 -2.75 2.19
CA ARG A 122 42.19 -3.16 1.02
C ARG A 122 43.04 -3.95 0.03
N ARG A 123 44.25 -3.50 -0.27
CA ARG A 123 45.21 -4.25 -1.11
C ARG A 123 45.52 -5.62 -0.51
N GLU A 124 45.76 -5.70 0.79
CA GLU A 124 46.05 -6.98 1.46
C GLU A 124 44.85 -7.93 1.35
N LYS A 125 43.63 -7.43 1.62
CA LYS A 125 42.38 -8.20 1.48
C LYS A 125 42.13 -8.65 0.04
N SER A 126 42.33 -7.79 -0.95
CA SER A 126 42.14 -8.16 -2.36
C SER A 126 43.13 -9.23 -2.82
N GLN A 127 44.38 -9.16 -2.37
CA GLN A 127 45.39 -10.18 -2.67
C GLN A 127 45.10 -11.52 -1.98
N GLU A 128 44.49 -11.51 -0.80
CA GLU A 128 44.04 -12.71 -0.08
C GLU A 128 42.87 -13.40 -0.80
N ILE A 129 41.83 -12.64 -1.17
CA ILE A 129 40.67 -13.14 -1.91
C ILE A 129 41.13 -13.79 -3.22
N VAL A 130 41.96 -13.09 -4.01
CA VAL A 130 42.44 -13.64 -5.30
C VAL A 130 43.35 -14.85 -5.13
N ALA A 131 44.08 -14.95 -4.01
CA ALA A 131 44.88 -16.13 -3.71
C ALA A 131 44.00 -17.36 -3.46
N GLU A 132 42.91 -17.20 -2.72
CA GLU A 132 41.92 -18.24 -2.46
C GLU A 132 41.19 -18.67 -3.74
N GLU A 133 40.71 -17.71 -4.54
CA GLU A 133 40.01 -17.98 -5.81
C GLU A 133 40.83 -18.81 -6.80
N LEU A 134 42.15 -18.54 -6.85
CA LEU A 134 43.06 -19.19 -7.77
C LEU A 134 43.73 -20.44 -7.17
N ASP A 135 43.41 -20.83 -5.93
CA ASP A 135 44.06 -21.91 -5.18
C ASP A 135 45.61 -21.79 -5.17
N ILE A 136 46.11 -20.58 -4.86
CA ILE A 136 47.54 -20.26 -4.77
C ILE A 136 47.86 -19.54 -3.46
N THR A 137 49.14 -19.39 -3.13
CA THR A 137 49.56 -18.64 -1.93
C THR A 137 49.52 -17.13 -2.18
N VAL A 138 49.14 -16.33 -1.18
CA VAL A 138 49.21 -14.85 -1.21
C VAL A 138 50.58 -14.35 -1.68
N GLY A 139 51.69 -14.93 -1.20
CA GLY A 139 53.04 -14.55 -1.65
C GLY A 139 53.32 -14.75 -3.15
N THR A 140 52.55 -15.64 -3.83
CA THR A 140 52.60 -15.82 -5.29
C THR A 140 51.85 -14.70 -5.99
N VAL A 141 50.70 -14.26 -5.45
CA VAL A 141 49.96 -13.08 -5.91
C VAL A 141 50.81 -11.82 -5.72
N GLU A 142 51.35 -11.59 -4.53
CA GLU A 142 52.26 -10.47 -4.25
C GLU A 142 53.47 -10.45 -5.19
N GLY A 143 53.97 -11.63 -5.56
CA GLY A 143 55.10 -11.79 -6.48
C GLY A 143 54.83 -11.27 -7.89
N LYS A 144 53.56 -11.18 -8.31
CA LYS A 144 53.16 -10.60 -9.60
C LYS A 144 53.39 -9.09 -9.66
N PHE A 145 53.46 -8.43 -8.50
CA PHE A 145 53.65 -6.98 -8.35
C PHE A 145 55.07 -6.58 -7.89
N ARG A 146 56.09 -7.43 -8.11
CA ARG A 146 57.47 -7.20 -7.65
C ARG A 146 58.47 -7.15 -8.82
N GLY A 147 59.68 -6.67 -8.52
CA GLY A 147 60.93 -6.93 -9.26
C GLY A 147 60.85 -6.70 -10.76
N ASP A 148 60.54 -7.75 -11.50
CA ASP A 148 60.38 -7.77 -12.96
C ASP A 148 59.34 -6.78 -13.51
N LEU A 149 58.33 -6.40 -12.72
CA LEU A 149 57.36 -5.37 -13.11
C LEU A 149 57.96 -3.96 -13.02
N TRP A 150 58.97 -3.78 -12.17
CA TRP A 150 59.55 -2.50 -11.80
C TRP A 150 61.05 -2.43 -12.14
N GLU A 151 61.53 -3.20 -13.14
CA GLU A 151 62.98 -3.37 -13.41
C GLU A 151 63.71 -2.04 -13.65
N ASP A 152 63.00 -1.03 -14.14
CA ASP A 152 63.52 0.32 -14.39
C ASP A 152 63.40 1.29 -13.20
N ARG A 153 62.94 0.83 -12.02
CA ARG A 153 62.75 1.65 -10.81
C ARG A 153 63.62 1.18 -9.63
N GLU A 154 64.06 2.11 -8.79
CA GLU A 154 64.80 1.77 -7.55
C GLU A 154 63.89 1.04 -6.55
N GLN A 155 64.44 0.12 -5.75
CA GLN A 155 63.63 -0.57 -4.75
C GLN A 155 63.22 0.41 -3.63
N PRO A 156 61.91 0.60 -3.36
CA PRO A 156 61.45 1.56 -2.36
C PRO A 156 61.74 1.07 -0.93
N SER A 157 61.93 2.00 0.01
CA SER A 157 62.28 1.70 1.41
C SER A 157 61.23 0.91 2.17
N GLU A 158 59.96 0.99 1.76
CA GLU A 158 58.82 0.32 2.38
C GLU A 158 58.37 -0.94 1.63
N GLY A 159 59.10 -1.35 0.58
CA GLY A 159 58.78 -2.50 -0.28
C GLY A 159 57.88 -2.14 -1.47
N TYR A 160 57.93 -2.93 -2.55
CA TYR A 160 57.24 -2.64 -3.82
C TYR A 160 55.72 -2.44 -3.67
N GLN A 161 55.11 -3.17 -2.74
CA GLN A 161 53.67 -3.10 -2.44
C GLN A 161 53.31 -1.69 -1.92
N LYS A 162 53.86 -1.27 -0.77
CA LYS A 162 53.57 0.05 -0.18
C LYS A 162 54.16 1.22 -0.97
N GLY A 163 55.36 1.04 -1.52
CA GLY A 163 56.09 2.13 -2.17
C GLY A 163 55.67 2.43 -3.61
N TYR A 164 55.02 1.48 -4.31
CA TYR A 164 54.58 1.67 -5.69
C TYR A 164 53.15 1.23 -5.96
N LEU A 165 52.71 0.07 -5.43
CA LEU A 165 51.35 -0.40 -5.72
C LEU A 165 50.28 0.44 -5.00
N ASP A 166 50.45 0.77 -3.72
CA ASP A 166 49.45 1.57 -2.97
C ASP A 166 49.16 2.93 -3.65
N PRO A 167 50.17 3.76 -4.00
CA PRO A 167 49.91 5.01 -4.72
C PRO A 167 49.25 4.82 -6.09
N ILE A 168 49.58 3.74 -6.80
CA ILE A 168 48.97 3.44 -8.10
C ILE A 168 47.52 3.00 -7.94
N LEU A 169 47.20 2.24 -6.90
CA LEU A 169 45.83 1.87 -6.59
C LEU A 169 45.00 3.11 -6.21
N GLU A 170 45.58 4.06 -5.47
CA GLU A 170 44.93 5.36 -5.17
C GLU A 170 44.68 6.18 -6.46
N GLU A 171 45.64 6.23 -7.38
CA GLU A 171 45.48 6.92 -8.68
C GLU A 171 44.43 6.23 -9.57
N ILE A 172 44.48 4.90 -9.67
CA ILE A 172 43.51 4.09 -10.42
C ILE A 172 42.11 4.28 -9.82
N GLU A 173 41.96 4.26 -8.51
CA GLU A 173 40.68 4.43 -7.83
C GLU A 173 40.12 5.85 -8.01
N THR A 174 40.99 6.87 -8.01
CA THR A 174 40.56 8.25 -8.28
C THR A 174 40.02 8.39 -9.71
N GLU A 175 40.69 7.83 -10.71
CA GLU A 175 40.21 7.85 -12.10
C GLU A 175 38.99 6.96 -12.31
N TRP A 176 38.90 5.84 -11.58
CA TRP A 176 37.71 4.99 -11.54
C TRP A 176 36.50 5.76 -10.96
N ARG A 177 36.73 6.65 -10.00
CA ARG A 177 35.71 7.52 -9.40
C ARG A 177 35.27 8.64 -10.35
N ASP A 178 36.18 9.35 -11.01
CA ASP A 178 35.82 10.43 -11.94
C ASP A 178 34.94 9.94 -13.12
N ASP A 179 35.10 8.69 -13.56
CA ASP A 179 34.22 8.08 -14.57
C ASP A 179 32.83 7.71 -13.99
N ARG A 180 32.73 7.36 -12.70
CA ARG A 180 31.46 7.08 -11.99
C ARG A 180 30.76 8.32 -11.40
N GLU A 181 31.47 9.40 -11.09
CA GLU A 181 30.88 10.68 -10.67
C GLU A 181 30.00 11.28 -11.80
N ASN A 182 30.32 10.99 -13.07
CA ASN A 182 29.41 11.31 -14.19
C ASN A 182 28.13 10.45 -14.16
N GLU A 183 28.17 9.21 -13.66
CA GLU A 183 26.98 8.36 -13.49
C GLU A 183 26.06 8.88 -12.37
N VAL A 184 26.58 9.60 -11.38
CA VAL A 184 25.78 10.24 -10.32
C VAL A 184 25.02 11.48 -10.83
N GLU A 185 25.61 12.25 -11.75
CA GLU A 185 24.86 13.28 -12.51
C GLU A 185 23.79 12.62 -13.41
N ASP A 186 24.10 11.50 -14.07
CA ASP A 186 23.14 10.74 -14.88
C ASP A 186 21.98 10.11 -14.06
N LEU A 187 22.21 9.78 -12.79
CA LEU A 187 21.16 9.29 -11.86
C LEU A 187 20.15 10.39 -11.49
N LEU A 188 20.56 11.65 -11.50
CA LEU A 188 19.71 12.82 -11.29
C LEU A 188 19.00 13.28 -12.58
N ASP A 189 19.51 12.90 -13.75
CA ASP A 189 18.92 13.17 -15.06
C ASP A 189 17.89 12.09 -15.49
N GLU A 190 17.09 12.38 -16.53
CA GLU A 190 15.99 11.50 -17.04
C GLU A 190 16.48 10.14 -17.61
N GLU A 191 17.79 9.85 -17.62
CA GLU A 191 18.37 8.61 -18.18
C GLU A 191 18.56 7.48 -17.14
N GLY A 192 18.32 7.71 -15.85
CA GLY A 192 18.40 6.69 -14.80
C GLY A 192 17.32 5.60 -14.86
N PRO A 193 17.39 4.55 -14.01
CA PRO A 193 16.40 3.48 -13.98
C PRO A 193 14.99 4.04 -13.70
N ASP A 194 14.01 3.56 -14.47
CA ASP A 194 12.61 3.93 -14.27
C ASP A 194 12.04 3.14 -13.08
N HIS A 195 11.89 3.82 -11.94
CA HIS A 195 11.35 3.24 -10.71
C HIS A 195 10.47 4.28 -9.99
N PRO A 196 9.29 3.91 -9.46
CA PRO A 196 8.37 4.85 -8.82
C PRO A 196 8.99 5.65 -7.67
N LEU A 197 9.81 5.03 -6.82
CA LEU A 197 10.52 5.75 -5.73
C LEU A 197 11.51 6.79 -6.26
N LEU A 198 12.26 6.48 -7.32
CA LEU A 198 13.24 7.42 -7.90
C LEU A 198 12.51 8.62 -8.51
N ASN A 199 11.43 8.37 -9.24
CA ASN A 199 10.59 9.43 -9.81
C ASN A 199 9.96 10.29 -8.71
N TYR A 200 9.46 9.68 -7.63
CA TYR A 200 8.91 10.39 -6.49
C TYR A 200 9.94 11.31 -5.81
N ILE A 201 11.15 10.81 -5.55
CA ILE A 201 12.21 11.62 -4.93
C ILE A 201 12.60 12.79 -5.83
N ARG A 202 12.79 12.56 -7.13
CA ARG A 202 13.13 13.62 -8.11
C ARG A 202 12.07 14.72 -8.16
N GLU A 203 10.78 14.35 -8.12
CA GLU A 203 9.67 15.31 -8.15
C GLU A 203 9.51 16.11 -6.85
N ASN A 204 10.00 15.58 -5.72
CA ASN A 204 9.75 16.11 -4.38
C ASN A 204 11.02 16.46 -3.58
N GLU A 205 12.20 16.48 -4.21
CA GLU A 205 13.53 16.63 -3.57
C GLU A 205 13.63 17.82 -2.58
N SER A 206 12.89 18.90 -2.84
CA SER A 206 12.95 20.13 -2.05
C SER A 206 12.04 20.14 -0.81
N SER A 207 11.21 19.11 -0.64
CA SER A 207 10.15 19.06 0.38
C SER A 207 10.14 17.79 1.23
N ILE A 208 11.01 16.82 0.95
CA ILE A 208 11.06 15.54 1.67
C ILE A 208 12.38 15.40 2.44
N SER A 209 12.32 14.68 3.56
CA SER A 209 13.51 14.11 4.21
C SER A 209 13.67 12.65 3.79
N ILE A 210 14.93 12.20 3.76
CA ILE A 210 15.24 10.80 3.50
C ILE A 210 16.07 10.27 4.66
N SER A 211 15.62 9.15 5.24
CA SER A 211 16.24 8.51 6.39
C SER A 211 16.48 7.03 6.16
N THR A 212 17.37 6.46 6.96
CA THR A 212 17.43 5.02 7.21
C THR A 212 16.66 4.71 8.48
N TYR A 213 15.97 3.57 8.52
CA TYR A 213 15.38 3.03 9.74
C TYR A 213 15.93 1.63 9.98
N SER A 214 16.51 1.40 11.16
CA SER A 214 17.15 0.14 11.53
C SER A 214 16.30 -0.65 12.52
N ALA A 215 16.17 -1.96 12.28
CA ALA A 215 15.52 -2.87 13.21
C ALA A 215 16.01 -4.32 13.06
N PRO A 216 15.83 -5.16 14.10
CA PRO A 216 16.07 -6.60 14.02
C PRO A 216 15.23 -7.30 12.94
N PRO A 217 15.68 -8.43 12.36
CA PRO A 217 15.01 -9.11 11.25
C PRO A 217 13.52 -9.43 11.49
N GLU A 218 13.16 -9.95 12.66
CA GLU A 218 11.77 -10.31 13.00
C GLU A 218 10.85 -9.11 13.19
N HIS A 219 11.40 -7.92 13.49
CA HIS A 219 10.62 -6.69 13.51
C HIS A 219 10.02 -6.42 12.12
N TRP A 220 10.82 -6.66 11.07
CA TRP A 220 10.42 -6.43 9.69
C TRP A 220 9.32 -7.37 9.21
N LEU A 221 9.21 -8.58 9.78
CA LEU A 221 8.07 -9.49 9.51
C LEU A 221 6.74 -8.93 10.02
N THR A 222 6.73 -8.26 11.18
CA THR A 222 5.53 -7.57 11.64
C THR A 222 5.28 -6.32 10.79
N SER A 223 6.33 -5.55 10.49
CA SER A 223 6.22 -4.34 9.67
C SER A 223 5.65 -4.60 8.27
N THR A 224 6.01 -5.71 7.63
CA THR A 224 5.47 -6.09 6.31
C THR A 224 3.99 -6.43 6.38
N ARG A 225 3.53 -7.05 7.48
CA ARG A 225 2.14 -7.49 7.68
C ARG A 225 1.18 -6.35 8.00
N TYR A 226 1.63 -5.38 8.79
CA TYR A 226 0.86 -4.18 9.17
C TYR A 226 1.14 -2.96 8.30
N ASN A 227 2.13 -3.04 7.42
CA ASN A 227 2.55 -1.97 6.53
C ASN A 227 3.00 -0.69 7.27
N ALA A 228 3.82 -0.87 8.31
CA ALA A 228 4.24 0.23 9.17
C ALA A 228 5.54 -0.07 9.92
N ILE A 229 6.17 0.99 10.44
CA ILE A 229 7.25 0.92 11.44
C ILE A 229 6.77 1.46 12.78
N ALA A 230 7.41 1.00 13.85
CA ALA A 230 7.03 1.37 15.21
C ALA A 230 8.13 2.13 15.94
N PHE A 231 7.75 2.88 16.96
CA PHE A 231 8.69 3.58 17.83
C PHE A 231 8.27 3.36 19.28
N ALA A 232 9.28 3.23 20.16
CA ALA A 232 9.05 3.23 21.59
C ALA A 232 8.67 4.63 22.06
N ASP A 233 8.05 4.74 23.25
CA ASP A 233 7.75 6.04 23.87
C ASP A 233 9.01 6.90 24.08
N ASP A 234 10.16 6.26 24.33
CA ASP A 234 11.45 6.93 24.50
C ASP A 234 11.98 7.54 23.18
N ASP A 235 11.45 7.09 22.03
CA ASP A 235 11.81 7.54 20.67
C ASP A 235 10.78 8.53 20.07
N GLN A 236 9.91 9.13 20.89
CA GLN A 236 8.91 10.12 20.44
C GLN A 236 9.52 11.26 19.61
N ASP A 237 10.72 11.72 19.96
CA ASP A 237 11.39 12.79 19.22
C ASP A 237 11.70 12.35 17.77
N LEU A 238 12.15 11.10 17.56
CA LEU A 238 12.40 10.53 16.23
C LEU A 238 11.10 10.33 15.45
N TYR A 239 10.05 9.87 16.12
CA TYR A 239 8.72 9.74 15.53
C TYR A 239 8.15 11.09 15.07
N ASP A 240 8.36 12.15 15.85
CA ASP A 240 7.89 13.50 15.54
C ASP A 240 8.64 14.14 14.36
N GLU A 241 9.88 13.70 14.08
CA GLU A 241 10.66 14.14 12.92
C GLU A 241 10.07 13.66 11.59
N LEU A 242 9.39 12.52 11.56
CA LEU A 242 8.78 11.97 10.34
C LEU A 242 7.56 12.76 9.90
N SER A 243 7.49 13.05 8.61
CA SER A 243 6.35 13.69 7.94
C SER A 243 5.79 12.81 6.83
N SER A 244 4.48 12.95 6.56
CA SER A 244 3.87 12.32 5.38
C SER A 244 4.60 12.76 4.11
N GLY A 245 4.98 11.78 3.28
CA GLY A 245 5.79 11.95 2.08
C GLY A 245 7.29 11.77 2.27
N ASP A 246 7.79 11.68 3.51
CA ASP A 246 9.20 11.35 3.75
C ASP A 246 9.54 9.93 3.28
N VAL A 247 10.79 9.71 2.89
CA VAL A 247 11.26 8.41 2.40
C VAL A 247 12.14 7.74 3.45
N ILE A 248 11.88 6.47 3.72
CA ILE A 248 12.67 5.64 4.63
C ILE A 248 13.26 4.47 3.88
N LEU A 249 14.57 4.25 4.02
CA LEU A 249 15.27 3.03 3.59
C LEU A 249 15.32 2.05 4.77
N PHE A 250 14.89 0.81 4.53
CA PHE A 250 14.80 -0.24 5.55
C PHE A 250 16.12 -0.95 5.71
N TYR A 251 16.62 -0.99 6.94
CA TYR A 251 17.85 -1.67 7.29
C TYR A 251 17.56 -2.80 8.29
N SER A 252 17.87 -4.04 7.90
CA SER A 252 17.84 -5.19 8.79
C SER A 252 19.18 -5.36 9.49
N GLU A 253 19.16 -5.47 10.81
CA GLU A 253 20.31 -5.89 11.60
C GLU A 253 20.60 -7.39 11.42
N ALA A 254 21.78 -7.85 11.85
CA ALA A 254 22.15 -9.26 11.80
C ALA A 254 21.59 -10.06 12.99
N GLU A 255 21.56 -9.45 14.16
CA GLU A 255 21.18 -10.10 15.41
C GLU A 255 19.65 -9.96 15.61
N PRO A 256 18.91 -11.08 15.71
CA PRO A 256 17.52 -11.03 16.14
C PRO A 256 17.43 -10.66 17.63
N ALA A 257 16.29 -10.10 18.06
CA ALA A 257 16.04 -9.80 19.47
C ALA A 257 15.90 -11.08 20.31
N SER A 258 15.38 -12.16 19.73
CA SER A 258 15.22 -13.46 20.40
C SER A 258 16.43 -14.37 20.15
N GLU A 259 16.98 -14.95 21.24
CA GLU A 259 18.04 -15.97 21.16
C GLU A 259 17.58 -17.29 20.50
N GLU A 260 16.28 -17.46 20.25
CA GLU A 260 15.70 -18.65 19.59
C GLU A 260 15.77 -18.56 18.05
N LEU A 261 15.94 -17.35 17.51
CA LEU A 261 16.05 -17.10 16.08
C LEU A 261 17.53 -17.13 15.60
N GLU A 262 17.73 -17.52 14.35
CA GLU A 262 19.07 -17.57 13.74
C GLU A 262 19.47 -16.19 13.20
N GLU A 263 20.76 -15.85 13.33
CA GLU A 263 21.35 -14.63 12.73
C GLU A 263 21.03 -14.55 11.23
N GLN A 264 20.65 -13.35 10.79
CA GLN A 264 20.39 -13.06 9.38
C GLN A 264 21.50 -12.19 8.79
N PRO A 265 21.65 -12.13 7.46
CA PRO A 265 22.53 -11.15 6.84
C PRO A 265 22.03 -9.73 7.13
N ALA A 266 22.93 -8.81 7.46
CA ALA A 266 22.60 -7.40 7.67
C ALA A 266 22.69 -6.59 6.38
N GLY A 267 21.74 -5.68 6.18
CA GLY A 267 21.75 -4.76 5.04
C GLY A 267 20.38 -4.18 4.72
N LEU A 268 20.31 -3.47 3.58
CA LEU A 268 19.07 -2.82 3.17
C LEU A 268 18.11 -3.82 2.54
N ILE A 269 16.89 -3.89 3.07
CA ILE A 269 15.86 -4.82 2.62
C ILE A 269 14.75 -4.16 1.81
N GLY A 270 14.69 -2.83 1.76
CA GLY A 270 13.63 -2.12 1.05
C GLY A 270 13.61 -0.62 1.29
N ALA A 271 12.53 0.03 0.86
CA ALA A 271 12.25 1.44 1.12
C ALA A 271 10.73 1.73 1.06
N ALA A 272 10.30 2.77 1.76
CA ALA A 272 8.91 3.23 1.77
C ALA A 272 8.78 4.75 1.75
N ILE A 273 7.59 5.20 1.34
CA ILE A 273 7.09 6.56 1.53
C ILE A 273 6.18 6.54 2.76
N ILE A 274 6.38 7.46 3.70
CA ILE A 274 5.58 7.57 4.91
C ILE A 274 4.21 8.18 4.61
N ASP A 275 3.16 7.60 5.19
CA ASP A 275 1.80 8.12 5.15
C ASP A 275 1.45 8.82 6.47
N ASP A 276 0.37 8.38 7.13
CA ASP A 276 -0.08 8.90 8.39
C ASP A 276 0.61 8.23 9.59
N LYS A 277 0.57 8.97 10.69
CA LYS A 277 1.12 8.63 12.00
C LYS A 277 -0.02 8.42 12.97
N TYR A 278 -0.04 7.31 13.69
CA TYR A 278 -1.05 6.99 14.69
C TYR A 278 -0.48 6.22 15.89
N THR A 279 -1.30 6.08 16.93
CA THR A 279 -0.98 5.27 18.11
C THR A 279 -1.84 4.00 18.12
N LYS A 280 -1.24 2.86 18.48
CA LYS A 280 -1.97 1.60 18.67
C LYS A 280 -2.11 1.25 20.15
N GLU A 281 -3.12 0.44 20.46
CA GLU A 281 -3.37 -0.08 21.81
C GLU A 281 -3.02 -1.58 21.97
N GLU A 282 -2.88 -2.30 20.86
CA GLU A 282 -2.65 -3.74 20.85
C GLU A 282 -1.17 -4.07 20.61
N ASP A 283 -0.70 -5.21 21.12
CA ASP A 283 0.66 -5.70 20.90
C ASP A 283 0.76 -6.32 19.50
N TRP A 284 1.70 -5.87 18.67
CA TRP A 284 1.90 -6.39 17.31
C TRP A 284 3.30 -6.98 17.14
N TRP A 285 4.30 -6.34 17.73
CA TRP A 285 5.70 -6.75 17.62
C TRP A 285 6.07 -7.78 18.67
N TRP A 286 6.99 -8.67 18.32
CA TRP A 286 7.43 -9.77 19.17
C TRP A 286 7.82 -9.31 20.59
N LYS A 287 8.61 -8.23 20.70
CA LYS A 287 9.09 -7.68 21.99
C LYS A 287 7.97 -7.23 22.92
N GLU A 288 6.84 -6.77 22.38
CA GLU A 288 5.69 -6.32 23.16
C GLU A 288 5.05 -7.51 23.88
N TYR A 289 4.92 -8.64 23.18
CA TYR A 289 4.41 -9.90 23.77
C TYR A 289 5.31 -10.48 24.85
N GLU A 290 6.63 -10.27 24.77
CA GLU A 290 7.59 -10.68 25.80
C GLU A 290 7.57 -9.75 27.03
N GLY A 291 6.98 -8.56 26.89
CA GLY A 291 6.93 -7.52 27.92
C GLY A 291 8.26 -6.80 28.11
N ASP A 292 9.10 -6.80 27.06
CA ASP A 292 10.42 -6.18 27.08
C ASP A 292 10.36 -4.67 26.80
N GLU A 293 9.51 -4.25 25.84
CA GLU A 293 9.39 -2.88 25.37
C GLU A 293 8.02 -2.68 24.70
N ASP A 294 7.34 -1.58 25.02
CA ASP A 294 6.07 -1.18 24.38
C ASP A 294 6.39 -0.30 23.16
N LEU A 295 5.74 -0.57 22.03
CA LEU A 295 5.92 0.17 20.75
C LEU A 295 4.58 0.80 20.31
N PRO A 296 4.06 1.81 21.03
CA PRO A 296 2.71 2.33 20.79
C PRO A 296 2.64 3.29 19.60
N LEU A 297 3.75 3.90 19.19
CA LEU A 297 3.81 4.89 18.13
C LEU A 297 4.06 4.22 16.78
N VAL A 298 3.20 4.48 15.79
CA VAL A 298 3.26 3.81 14.48
C VAL A 298 3.25 4.83 13.35
N ALA A 299 4.14 4.65 12.37
CA ALA A 299 4.14 5.37 11.10
C ALA A 299 3.83 4.38 9.97
N ALA A 300 2.69 4.56 9.32
CA ALA A 300 2.27 3.73 8.19
C ALA A 300 3.01 4.13 6.91
N PHE A 301 3.04 3.19 5.95
CA PHE A 301 3.58 3.46 4.63
C PHE A 301 2.48 3.76 3.61
N ASP A 302 2.68 4.80 2.81
CA ASP A 302 1.83 5.12 1.66
C ASP A 302 2.14 4.14 0.53
N ARG A 303 3.43 3.90 0.30
CA ARG A 303 3.93 2.91 -0.66
C ARG A 303 5.17 2.27 -0.09
N VAL A 304 5.33 0.97 -0.30
CA VAL A 304 6.42 0.20 0.25
C VAL A 304 6.97 -0.78 -0.77
N PHE A 305 8.30 -0.90 -0.79
CA PHE A 305 9.04 -1.70 -1.74
C PHE A 305 10.06 -2.56 -1.00
N TYR A 306 10.10 -3.85 -1.30
CA TYR A 306 11.03 -4.79 -0.70
C TYR A 306 11.91 -5.45 -1.74
N THR A 307 13.15 -5.76 -1.37
CA THR A 307 14.09 -6.54 -2.18
C THR A 307 13.83 -8.04 -2.09
N GLY A 308 13.22 -8.48 -0.99
CA GLY A 308 12.87 -9.87 -0.70
C GLY A 308 11.70 -10.43 -1.53
N ALA A 309 11.55 -11.75 -1.47
CA ALA A 309 10.42 -12.49 -2.04
C ALA A 309 9.20 -12.37 -1.11
N ILE A 310 8.66 -11.15 -1.02
CA ILE A 310 7.54 -10.85 -0.12
C ILE A 310 6.25 -11.59 -0.49
N ASP A 311 6.11 -12.05 -1.73
CA ASP A 311 5.02 -12.89 -2.21
C ASP A 311 4.94 -14.26 -1.52
N ASP A 312 6.05 -14.74 -0.95
CA ASP A 312 6.10 -16.00 -0.20
C ASP A 312 5.77 -15.84 1.29
N LEU A 313 5.53 -14.61 1.78
CA LEU A 313 5.26 -14.34 3.19
C LEU A 313 3.81 -14.60 3.57
N ASP A 314 3.60 -15.12 4.78
CA ASP A 314 2.26 -15.18 5.38
C ASP A 314 1.86 -13.83 6.00
N PHE A 315 0.90 -13.18 5.34
CA PHE A 315 0.35 -11.88 5.71
C PHE A 315 -0.90 -11.95 6.61
N ASP A 316 -1.44 -13.13 6.91
CA ASP A 316 -2.66 -13.24 7.72
C ASP A 316 -2.40 -12.72 9.15
N LEU A 317 -3.14 -11.69 9.59
CA LEU A 317 -2.98 -11.09 10.93
C LEU A 317 -3.69 -11.87 12.04
N GLU A 318 -4.54 -12.85 11.74
CA GLU A 318 -5.25 -13.61 12.77
C GLU A 318 -4.30 -14.45 13.65
N ASN A 319 -3.14 -14.82 13.11
CA ASN A 319 -2.10 -15.56 13.82
C ASN A 319 -0.95 -14.62 14.23
N PRO A 320 -0.82 -14.21 15.50
CA PRO A 320 0.27 -13.35 15.96
C PRO A 320 1.65 -13.93 15.59
N ILE A 321 2.65 -13.05 15.38
CA ILE A 321 3.99 -13.50 14.99
C ILE A 321 4.59 -14.51 16.00
N THR A 322 4.25 -14.37 17.29
CA THR A 322 4.68 -15.24 18.39
C THR A 322 4.05 -16.63 18.39
N GLU A 323 3.00 -16.85 17.60
CA GLU A 323 2.33 -18.14 17.47
C GLU A 323 2.82 -18.94 16.25
N LYS A 324 3.60 -18.32 15.34
CA LYS A 324 4.26 -19.02 14.23
C LYS A 324 5.34 -19.97 14.74
N ASP A 325 5.51 -21.12 14.08
CA ASP A 325 6.56 -22.06 14.45
C ASP A 325 7.94 -21.67 13.87
N ASP A 326 9.03 -22.14 14.50
CA ASP A 326 10.39 -21.77 14.11
C ASP A 326 10.71 -22.07 12.63
N SER A 327 10.06 -23.07 12.01
CA SER A 327 10.29 -23.41 10.60
C SER A 327 9.66 -22.36 9.70
N GLU A 328 8.44 -21.92 10.02
CA GLU A 328 7.73 -20.86 9.30
C GLU A 328 8.49 -19.54 9.42
N LEU A 329 8.91 -19.17 10.64
CA LEU A 329 9.69 -17.95 10.87
C LEU A 329 11.02 -17.94 10.10
N ARG A 330 11.72 -19.08 10.02
CA ARG A 330 12.96 -19.17 9.21
C ARG A 330 12.70 -18.99 7.73
N GLU A 331 11.61 -19.56 7.21
CA GLU A 331 11.25 -19.43 5.79
C GLU A 331 10.87 -17.99 5.48
N ASP A 332 10.03 -17.38 6.31
CA ASP A 332 9.62 -15.98 6.20
C ASP A 332 10.83 -15.02 6.27
N LEU A 333 11.72 -15.17 7.25
CA LEU A 333 12.93 -14.35 7.36
C LEU A 333 13.85 -14.51 6.16
N GLY A 334 14.02 -15.75 5.68
CA GLY A 334 14.82 -16.04 4.50
C GLY A 334 14.26 -15.40 3.23
N SER A 335 12.93 -15.39 3.07
CA SER A 335 12.24 -14.73 1.97
C SER A 335 12.34 -13.21 2.05
N LEU A 336 12.16 -12.62 3.24
CA LEU A 336 12.22 -11.18 3.47
C LEU A 336 13.62 -10.60 3.21
N THR A 337 14.64 -11.31 3.66
CA THR A 337 16.05 -10.89 3.54
C THR A 337 16.70 -11.32 2.22
N ALA A 338 15.95 -12.01 1.35
CA ALA A 338 16.46 -12.38 0.03
C ALA A 338 16.78 -11.14 -0.80
N GLY A 339 17.93 -11.13 -1.49
CA GLY A 339 18.27 -10.03 -2.40
C GLY A 339 18.59 -8.68 -1.74
N LEU A 340 18.76 -8.64 -0.41
CA LEU A 340 19.16 -7.44 0.31
C LEU A 340 20.50 -6.88 -0.17
N LEU A 341 20.67 -5.57 -0.04
CA LEU A 341 21.94 -4.91 -0.32
C LEU A 341 22.82 -4.94 0.92
N ASP A 342 23.90 -5.73 0.86
CA ASP A 342 24.86 -5.87 1.97
C ASP A 342 25.38 -4.52 2.46
N ILE A 343 25.53 -4.38 3.77
CA ILE A 343 25.94 -3.13 4.42
C ILE A 343 27.28 -2.60 3.91
N SER A 344 28.25 -3.48 3.63
CA SER A 344 29.56 -3.05 3.15
C SER A 344 29.47 -2.49 1.73
N THR A 345 28.61 -3.07 0.89
CA THR A 345 28.28 -2.57 -0.43
C THR A 345 27.55 -1.23 -0.36
N ALA A 346 26.54 -1.11 0.51
CA ALA A 346 25.81 0.14 0.72
C ALA A 346 26.74 1.28 1.19
N HIS A 347 27.65 1.00 2.13
CA HIS A 347 28.67 1.96 2.54
C HIS A 347 29.59 2.37 1.39
N SER A 348 29.99 1.43 0.53
CA SER A 348 30.83 1.73 -0.64
C SER A 348 30.09 2.62 -1.64
N ILE A 349 28.81 2.34 -1.92
CA ILE A 349 27.99 3.15 -2.84
C ILE A 349 27.83 4.58 -2.32
N CYS A 350 27.52 4.75 -1.04
CA CYS A 350 27.44 6.08 -0.44
C CYS A 350 28.77 6.83 -0.49
N HIS A 351 29.87 6.13 -0.20
CA HIS A 351 31.21 6.71 -0.21
C HIS A 351 31.64 7.11 -1.63
N ASP A 352 31.24 6.34 -2.63
CA ASP A 352 31.47 6.68 -4.04
C ASP A 352 30.69 7.91 -4.48
N ALA A 353 29.48 8.09 -3.94
CA ALA A 353 28.61 9.21 -4.29
C ALA A 353 29.05 10.53 -3.64
N LEU A 354 29.42 10.53 -2.33
CA LEU A 354 29.71 11.76 -1.58
C LEU A 354 30.88 11.65 -0.58
N ASP A 355 31.76 10.67 -0.70
CA ASP A 355 32.89 10.42 0.24
C ASP A 355 32.43 10.14 1.70
N GLU A 356 31.15 9.84 1.90
CA GLU A 356 30.54 9.56 3.21
C GLU A 356 29.82 8.21 3.24
N ARG A 357 29.76 7.58 4.42
CA ARG A 357 29.07 6.29 4.59
C ARG A 357 27.55 6.47 4.67
N MET A 358 26.82 5.38 4.43
CA MET A 358 25.42 5.27 4.84
C MET A 358 25.27 5.50 6.35
N PRO A 359 24.29 6.30 6.81
CA PRO A 359 24.00 6.47 8.22
C PRO A 359 23.40 5.17 8.79
N VAL A 360 23.97 4.63 9.89
CA VAL A 360 23.57 3.34 10.49
C VAL A 360 23.66 3.31 12.03
N GLU A 361 23.92 4.44 12.68
CA GLU A 361 24.25 4.46 14.12
C GLU A 361 23.03 4.50 15.06
N ASP A 362 21.84 4.85 14.55
CA ASP A 362 20.61 5.06 15.34
C ASP A 362 19.40 4.35 14.69
N THR A 363 18.32 4.15 15.46
CA THR A 363 17.03 3.57 15.00
C THR A 363 16.50 4.31 13.78
N LEU A 364 16.61 5.64 13.76
CA LEU A 364 16.29 6.49 12.62
C LEU A 364 17.46 7.45 12.38
N ALA A 365 18.01 7.47 11.17
CA ALA A 365 19.14 8.35 10.85
C ALA A 365 18.99 9.00 9.47
N HIS A 366 19.07 10.34 9.44
CA HIS A 366 18.86 11.17 8.25
C HIS A 366 20.07 11.18 7.32
N PHE A 367 19.81 11.22 6.02
CA PHE A 367 20.81 11.56 5.01
C PHE A 367 21.03 13.08 5.00
N THR A 368 22.21 13.51 5.45
CA THR A 368 22.56 14.94 5.53
C THR A 368 23.89 15.27 4.87
N ASP A 369 23.99 16.44 4.25
CA ASP A 369 25.24 17.04 3.77
C ASP A 369 26.10 17.55 4.96
N ILE A 370 27.34 17.94 4.69
CA ILE A 370 28.34 18.45 5.66
C ILE A 370 27.83 19.66 6.44
N ASP A 371 26.92 20.45 5.86
CA ASP A 371 26.31 21.60 6.51
C ASP A 371 25.06 21.26 7.36
N GLY A 372 24.66 19.98 7.38
CA GLY A 372 23.51 19.45 8.10
C GLY A 372 22.18 19.60 7.36
N SER A 373 22.17 20.00 6.10
CA SER A 373 20.97 20.00 5.26
C SER A 373 20.65 18.62 4.71
N SER A 374 19.38 18.34 4.40
CA SER A 374 18.94 17.09 3.76
C SER A 374 19.62 16.93 2.39
N GLU A 375 20.07 15.72 2.07
CA GLU A 375 20.65 15.40 0.77
C GLU A 375 20.01 14.14 0.18
N VAL A 376 19.94 14.11 -1.16
CA VAL A 376 19.24 13.05 -1.91
C VAL A 376 20.16 12.17 -2.74
N ILE A 377 21.45 12.49 -2.82
CA ILE A 377 22.39 11.84 -3.75
C ILE A 377 22.72 10.42 -3.29
N ARG A 378 23.16 10.25 -2.03
CA ARG A 378 23.43 8.90 -1.49
C ARG A 378 22.20 8.00 -1.50
N PRO A 379 21.00 8.44 -1.03
CA PRO A 379 19.84 7.56 -1.07
C PRO A 379 19.38 7.24 -2.49
N LEU A 380 19.47 8.16 -3.46
CA LEU A 380 19.19 7.86 -4.86
C LEU A 380 20.13 6.79 -5.42
N ALA A 381 21.41 6.85 -5.12
CA ALA A 381 22.38 5.84 -5.54
C ALA A 381 22.06 4.45 -4.96
N LEU A 382 21.67 4.38 -3.68
CA LEU A 382 21.24 3.13 -3.03
C LEU A 382 19.97 2.56 -3.67
N ILE A 383 18.94 3.40 -3.88
CA ILE A 383 17.68 2.97 -4.49
C ILE A 383 17.91 2.54 -5.94
N ALA A 384 18.76 3.23 -6.70
CA ALA A 384 19.10 2.87 -8.07
C ALA A 384 19.77 1.50 -8.17
N GLU A 385 20.68 1.17 -7.26
CA GLU A 385 21.29 -0.17 -7.17
C GLU A 385 20.23 -1.24 -6.88
N MET A 386 19.33 -0.97 -5.94
CA MET A 386 18.28 -1.91 -5.54
C MET A 386 17.09 -1.96 -6.52
N ALA A 387 16.96 -1.01 -7.45
CA ALA A 387 15.76 -0.78 -8.25
C ALA A 387 15.28 -2.01 -9.02
N SER A 388 16.20 -2.85 -9.50
CA SER A 388 15.86 -4.08 -10.24
C SER A 388 15.28 -5.19 -9.36
N ASN A 389 15.50 -5.13 -8.05
CA ASN A 389 15.01 -6.10 -7.06
C ASN A 389 13.85 -5.56 -6.22
N LEU A 390 13.65 -4.24 -6.14
CA LEU A 390 12.56 -3.63 -5.40
C LEU A 390 11.20 -3.96 -6.03
N ARG A 391 10.36 -4.65 -5.25
CA ARG A 391 8.97 -4.99 -5.61
C ARG A 391 8.01 -4.26 -4.69
N GLU A 392 6.99 -3.64 -5.27
CA GLU A 392 5.96 -2.93 -4.53
C GLU A 392 5.02 -3.90 -3.83
N ALA A 393 4.90 -3.79 -2.49
CA ALA A 393 3.91 -4.53 -1.73
C ALA A 393 2.58 -3.74 -1.64
N PRO A 394 1.43 -4.43 -1.52
CA PRO A 394 0.17 -3.79 -1.16
C PRO A 394 0.32 -2.99 0.15
N PRO A 395 0.01 -1.69 0.16
CA PRO A 395 0.07 -0.84 1.35
C PRO A 395 -1.01 -1.15 2.38
N VAL A 396 -2.01 -1.94 1.99
CA VAL A 396 -3.05 -2.50 2.87
C VAL A 396 -2.97 -4.02 2.90
N ASN A 397 -3.32 -4.61 4.04
CA ASN A 397 -3.39 -6.06 4.17
C ASN A 397 -4.62 -6.59 3.41
N ILE A 398 -4.36 -7.31 2.32
CA ILE A 398 -5.41 -7.87 1.46
C ILE A 398 -5.88 -9.27 1.91
N HIS A 399 -5.13 -9.94 2.78
CA HIS A 399 -5.32 -11.36 3.11
C HIS A 399 -6.16 -11.60 4.37
N THR A 400 -6.28 -10.58 5.23
CA THR A 400 -6.92 -10.73 6.54
C THR A 400 -8.40 -10.31 6.47
N GLU A 401 -9.29 -11.13 7.05
CA GLU A 401 -10.68 -10.75 7.31
C GLU A 401 -10.77 -9.70 8.44
N PHE A 402 -11.93 -9.06 8.62
CA PHE A 402 -12.10 -8.14 9.73
C PHE A 402 -12.30 -8.90 11.05
N TYR A 403 -11.43 -8.65 12.05
CA TYR A 403 -11.48 -9.27 13.39
C TYR A 403 -11.59 -8.25 14.55
N GLY A 404 -11.73 -6.96 14.23
CA GLY A 404 -11.78 -5.87 15.22
C GLY A 404 -13.14 -5.69 15.92
N SER A 405 -13.30 -4.59 16.66
CA SER A 405 -14.54 -4.20 17.33
C SER A 405 -15.01 -2.80 16.95
N ILE A 406 -16.32 -2.59 16.97
CA ILE A 406 -16.94 -1.28 16.78
C ILE A 406 -17.22 -0.64 18.14
N ASP A 407 -16.85 0.62 18.29
CA ASP A 407 -17.02 1.34 19.55
C ASP A 407 -18.48 1.76 19.79
N ASP A 408 -18.91 1.76 21.06
CA ASP A 408 -20.27 2.17 21.47
C ASP A 408 -20.55 3.66 21.16
N ASP A 409 -19.51 4.49 21.03
CA ASP A 409 -19.62 5.92 20.75
C ASP A 409 -20.06 6.23 19.29
N LEU A 410 -20.05 5.23 18.41
CA LEU A 410 -20.39 5.39 17.00
C LEU A 410 -21.78 5.98 16.78
N LEU A 411 -22.73 5.63 17.65
CA LEU A 411 -24.12 6.08 17.59
C LEU A 411 -24.35 7.39 18.35
N GLU A 412 -23.33 8.08 18.86
CA GLU A 412 -23.51 9.33 19.61
C GLU A 412 -24.31 10.37 18.78
N GLY A 413 -25.40 10.88 19.37
CA GLY A 413 -26.34 11.80 18.69
C GLY A 413 -27.42 11.12 17.82
N LEU A 414 -27.37 9.80 17.66
CA LEU A 414 -28.48 8.97 17.18
C LEU A 414 -29.10 8.25 18.38
N HIS A 415 -30.42 8.37 18.55
CA HIS A 415 -31.12 7.76 19.69
C HIS A 415 -31.99 6.60 19.23
N PHE A 416 -31.71 5.40 19.74
CA PHE A 416 -32.51 4.21 19.49
C PHE A 416 -32.95 3.60 20.82
N PRO A 417 -34.19 3.91 21.29
CA PRO A 417 -34.69 3.39 22.57
C PRO A 417 -34.52 1.87 22.68
N ASP A 418 -33.68 1.44 23.63
CA ASP A 418 -33.32 0.04 23.90
C ASP A 418 -32.70 -0.77 22.72
N GLY A 419 -32.27 -0.11 21.63
CA GLY A 419 -31.85 -0.78 20.38
C GLY A 419 -30.41 -0.54 19.92
N GLU A 420 -29.68 0.39 20.54
CA GLU A 420 -28.33 0.81 20.11
C GLU A 420 -27.34 -0.36 20.06
N GLN A 421 -27.20 -1.08 21.18
CA GLN A 421 -26.29 -2.22 21.26
C GLN A 421 -26.65 -3.32 20.26
N GLU A 422 -27.95 -3.60 20.06
CA GLU A 422 -28.38 -4.64 19.13
C GLU A 422 -27.98 -4.30 17.68
N ILE A 423 -28.07 -3.02 17.28
CA ILE A 423 -27.64 -2.57 15.96
C ILE A 423 -26.13 -2.77 15.81
N LEU A 424 -25.34 -2.36 16.79
CA LEU A 424 -23.87 -2.51 16.78
C LEU A 424 -23.46 -3.99 16.74
N ASP A 425 -24.03 -4.82 17.60
CA ASP A 425 -23.77 -6.27 17.65
C ASP A 425 -24.09 -6.95 16.30
N GLN A 426 -25.18 -6.55 15.63
CA GLN A 426 -25.55 -7.09 14.32
C GLN A 426 -24.57 -6.65 13.21
N ILE A 427 -24.08 -5.40 13.26
CA ILE A 427 -23.10 -4.89 12.31
C ILE A 427 -21.77 -5.62 12.51
N GLU A 428 -21.26 -5.68 13.75
CA GLU A 428 -19.99 -6.35 14.08
C GLU A 428 -20.04 -7.83 13.69
N ALA A 429 -21.11 -8.55 14.05
CA ALA A 429 -21.28 -9.95 13.68
C ALA A 429 -21.36 -10.16 12.15
N ALA A 430 -21.85 -9.18 11.39
CA ALA A 430 -21.86 -9.25 9.94
C ALA A 430 -20.46 -9.00 9.34
N LEU A 431 -19.68 -8.08 9.90
CA LEU A 431 -18.30 -7.84 9.48
C LEU A 431 -17.39 -9.04 9.77
N HIS A 432 -17.44 -9.61 10.98
CA HIS A 432 -16.70 -10.85 11.32
C HIS A 432 -17.10 -12.05 10.47
N ALA A 433 -18.28 -12.03 9.86
CA ALA A 433 -18.75 -13.09 8.97
C ALA A 433 -18.40 -12.84 7.48
N GLY A 434 -17.60 -11.81 7.18
CA GLY A 434 -17.26 -11.39 5.82
C GLY A 434 -18.49 -11.02 4.98
N LYS A 435 -19.55 -10.48 5.61
CA LYS A 435 -20.79 -10.12 4.91
C LYS A 435 -20.85 -8.64 4.59
N ASN A 436 -21.30 -8.35 3.38
CA ASN A 436 -21.83 -7.04 3.04
C ASN A 436 -23.09 -6.75 3.85
N ILE A 437 -23.43 -5.48 4.08
CA ILE A 437 -24.52 -5.09 4.98
C ILE A 437 -25.55 -4.23 4.25
N ILE A 438 -26.83 -4.54 4.44
CA ILE A 438 -27.95 -3.68 4.02
C ILE A 438 -28.70 -3.21 5.27
N LEU A 439 -28.65 -1.91 5.51
CA LEU A 439 -29.48 -1.24 6.50
C LEU A 439 -30.85 -0.97 5.90
N THR A 440 -31.89 -1.53 6.51
CA THR A 440 -33.27 -1.43 6.02
C THR A 440 -34.14 -0.67 7.00
N GLY A 441 -35.10 0.11 6.51
CA GLY A 441 -36.06 0.75 7.42
C GLY A 441 -36.73 2.00 6.85
N PRO A 442 -37.63 2.62 7.62
CA PRO A 442 -38.33 3.85 7.23
C PRO A 442 -37.38 5.02 6.87
N PRO A 443 -37.84 6.00 6.08
CA PRO A 443 -37.07 7.21 5.84
C PRO A 443 -36.86 7.99 7.14
N GLY A 444 -35.66 8.54 7.33
CA GLY A 444 -35.33 9.37 8.49
C GLY A 444 -34.96 8.62 9.78
N THR A 445 -34.61 7.32 9.70
CA THR A 445 -34.14 6.52 10.85
C THR A 445 -32.62 6.49 11.03
N GLY A 446 -31.85 7.21 10.20
CA GLY A 446 -30.38 7.31 10.36
C GLY A 446 -29.54 6.24 9.65
N LYS A 447 -30.13 5.41 8.79
CA LYS A 447 -29.43 4.33 8.05
C LYS A 447 -28.14 4.79 7.35
N THR A 448 -28.24 5.84 6.55
CA THR A 448 -27.11 6.39 5.77
C THR A 448 -26.02 6.94 6.69
N GLU A 449 -26.42 7.60 7.77
CA GLU A 449 -25.51 8.11 8.80
C GLU A 449 -24.76 6.96 9.50
N ILE A 450 -25.46 5.90 9.90
CA ILE A 450 -24.84 4.71 10.51
C ILE A 450 -23.81 4.11 9.55
N ALA A 451 -24.21 3.83 8.30
CA ALA A 451 -23.31 3.23 7.31
C ALA A 451 -22.02 4.05 7.13
N GLN A 452 -22.14 5.37 6.96
CA GLN A 452 -20.99 6.25 6.77
C GLN A 452 -20.11 6.34 8.02
N ARG A 453 -20.71 6.40 9.22
CA ARG A 453 -19.94 6.41 10.47
C ARG A 453 -19.17 5.13 10.68
N VAL A 454 -19.79 3.97 10.45
CA VAL A 454 -19.11 2.67 10.55
C VAL A 454 -17.92 2.64 9.61
N THR A 455 -18.10 2.92 8.32
CA THR A 455 -17.01 2.81 7.35
C THR A 455 -15.87 3.79 7.60
N ASN A 456 -16.18 5.04 8.00
CA ASN A 456 -15.16 6.01 8.40
C ASN A 456 -14.38 5.55 9.65
N LYS A 457 -15.08 4.99 10.65
CA LYS A 457 -14.45 4.48 11.87
C LYS A 457 -13.56 3.27 11.58
N LEU A 458 -13.95 2.40 10.64
CA LEU A 458 -13.13 1.28 10.19
C LEU A 458 -11.80 1.78 9.59
N ALA A 459 -11.84 2.76 8.67
CA ALA A 459 -10.64 3.38 8.11
C ALA A 459 -9.76 4.05 9.18
N GLN A 460 -10.38 4.76 10.13
CA GLN A 460 -9.65 5.44 11.18
C GLN A 460 -8.97 4.50 12.20
N LYS A 461 -9.66 3.44 12.62
CA LYS A 461 -9.22 2.55 13.70
C LYS A 461 -8.34 1.40 13.20
N TYR A 462 -8.51 1.01 11.93
CA TYR A 462 -7.82 -0.12 11.31
C TYR A 462 -7.14 0.30 9.98
N PRO A 463 -6.22 1.29 9.99
CA PRO A 463 -5.60 1.82 8.77
C PRO A 463 -4.78 0.78 7.99
N TRP A 464 -4.30 -0.28 8.64
CA TRP A 464 -3.62 -1.40 7.97
C TRP A 464 -4.58 -2.31 7.19
N LEU A 465 -5.87 -2.31 7.53
CA LEU A 465 -6.90 -3.01 6.76
C LEU A 465 -7.55 -2.08 5.74
N TYR A 466 -7.89 -0.84 6.12
CA TYR A 466 -8.73 0.06 5.33
C TYR A 466 -8.04 1.39 5.04
N SER A 467 -8.03 1.82 3.78
CA SER A 467 -7.35 3.05 3.36
C SER A 467 -8.20 4.31 3.59
N ASP A 468 -9.48 4.25 3.25
CA ASP A 468 -10.47 5.33 3.40
C ASP A 468 -11.88 4.71 3.26
N SER A 469 -12.95 5.49 3.11
CA SER A 469 -14.25 5.00 2.69
C SER A 469 -14.94 5.93 1.68
N GLU A 470 -15.82 5.37 0.84
CA GLU A 470 -16.53 6.12 -0.19
C GLU A 470 -18.04 6.00 -0.01
N MET A 471 -18.76 7.09 -0.27
CA MET A 471 -20.23 7.08 -0.35
C MET A 471 -20.71 7.44 -1.76
N THR A 472 -21.63 6.64 -2.29
CA THR A 472 -22.33 6.92 -3.54
C THR A 472 -23.83 6.70 -3.40
N THR A 473 -24.62 7.30 -4.29
CA THR A 473 -26.07 7.10 -4.33
C THR A 473 -26.44 6.30 -5.58
N ALA A 474 -27.15 5.20 -5.39
CA ALA A 474 -27.65 4.39 -6.49
C ALA A 474 -28.71 5.14 -7.30
N THR A 475 -28.61 5.08 -8.63
CA THR A 475 -29.55 5.72 -9.54
C THR A 475 -30.06 4.73 -10.58
N SER A 476 -31.20 5.03 -11.20
CA SER A 476 -31.78 4.18 -12.25
C SER A 476 -30.90 4.03 -13.49
N ASP A 477 -29.94 4.94 -13.68
CA ASP A 477 -29.04 4.96 -14.83
C ASP A 477 -27.79 4.10 -14.65
N TRP A 478 -27.53 3.61 -13.43
CA TRP A 478 -26.40 2.74 -13.14
C TRP A 478 -26.32 1.53 -14.08
N SER A 479 -25.10 1.26 -14.50
CA SER A 479 -24.72 0.17 -15.39
C SER A 479 -23.39 -0.44 -14.95
N THR A 480 -22.98 -1.53 -15.60
CA THR A 480 -21.65 -2.12 -15.38
C THR A 480 -20.52 -1.13 -15.69
N PHE A 481 -20.76 -0.14 -16.54
CA PHE A 481 -19.76 0.88 -16.81
C PHE A 481 -19.49 1.75 -15.58
N ASP A 482 -20.53 2.07 -14.81
CA ASP A 482 -20.42 2.93 -13.63
C ASP A 482 -19.82 2.19 -12.43
N THR A 483 -20.15 0.90 -12.25
CA THR A 483 -19.69 0.08 -11.12
C THR A 483 -18.37 -0.62 -11.39
N VAL A 484 -18.23 -1.27 -12.55
CA VAL A 484 -17.05 -2.05 -12.92
C VAL A 484 -16.05 -1.20 -13.69
N GLY A 485 -16.53 -0.48 -14.71
CA GLY A 485 -15.68 0.34 -15.58
C GLY A 485 -15.83 0.00 -17.05
N GLY A 486 -15.04 0.68 -17.87
CA GLY A 486 -14.99 0.45 -19.31
C GLY A 486 -14.04 1.40 -20.03
N TYR A 487 -13.99 1.25 -21.35
CA TYR A 487 -13.12 2.08 -22.18
C TYR A 487 -13.58 3.55 -22.23
N MET A 488 -12.65 4.45 -21.95
CA MET A 488 -12.80 5.90 -22.04
C MET A 488 -11.71 6.50 -22.93
N PRO A 489 -11.98 7.63 -23.62
CA PRO A 489 -10.93 8.34 -24.35
C PRO A 489 -9.81 8.77 -23.41
N ASP A 490 -8.56 8.62 -23.85
CA ASP A 490 -7.40 9.16 -23.15
C ASP A 490 -7.51 10.68 -23.00
N GLN A 491 -7.12 11.20 -21.84
CA GLN A 491 -7.17 12.65 -21.56
C GLN A 491 -5.93 13.40 -22.09
N ASP A 492 -4.95 12.68 -22.63
CA ASP A 492 -3.72 13.28 -23.15
C ASP A 492 -3.95 13.90 -24.54
N GLU A 493 -3.74 15.22 -24.64
CA GLU A 493 -4.02 16.02 -25.84
C GLU A 493 -3.23 15.58 -27.08
N GLU A 494 -2.20 14.74 -26.93
CA GLU A 494 -1.36 14.25 -28.02
C GLU A 494 -1.81 12.91 -28.62
N THR A 495 -2.69 12.14 -27.95
CA THR A 495 -3.17 10.85 -28.47
C THR A 495 -4.54 10.99 -29.13
N ASP A 496 -4.54 11.03 -30.46
CA ASP A 496 -5.74 11.22 -31.29
C ASP A 496 -6.66 9.97 -31.24
N GLY A 497 -7.51 9.88 -30.21
CA GLY A 497 -8.63 8.93 -30.14
C GLY A 497 -8.34 7.53 -29.60
N ASN A 498 -7.26 7.35 -28.83
CA ASN A 498 -7.03 6.11 -28.10
C ASN A 498 -8.03 5.95 -26.94
N LEU A 499 -8.35 4.69 -26.63
CA LEU A 499 -9.24 4.31 -25.55
C LEU A 499 -8.43 3.55 -24.49
N SER A 500 -8.52 3.97 -23.24
CA SER A 500 -7.96 3.26 -22.08
C SER A 500 -9.08 2.77 -21.16
N PHE A 501 -8.79 1.70 -20.41
CA PHE A 501 -9.73 1.20 -19.41
C PHE A 501 -9.77 2.17 -18.22
N SER A 502 -10.97 2.60 -17.86
CA SER A 502 -11.23 3.40 -16.67
C SER A 502 -12.09 2.58 -15.71
N SER A 503 -11.58 2.36 -14.49
CA SER A 503 -12.29 1.62 -13.43
C SER A 503 -13.59 2.33 -13.03
N GLY A 504 -14.62 1.57 -12.68
CA GLY A 504 -15.86 2.09 -12.10
C GLY A 504 -15.74 2.32 -10.59
N ILE A 505 -16.84 2.72 -9.94
CA ILE A 505 -16.90 3.09 -8.52
C ILE A 505 -16.62 1.93 -7.56
N VAL A 506 -16.65 0.68 -8.01
CA VAL A 506 -16.27 -0.49 -7.19
C VAL A 506 -14.79 -0.81 -7.39
N LEU A 507 -14.32 -0.89 -8.64
CA LEU A 507 -12.93 -1.29 -8.90
C LEU A 507 -11.91 -0.25 -8.44
N ASN A 508 -12.27 1.03 -8.44
CA ASN A 508 -11.39 2.07 -7.91
C ASN A 508 -11.29 2.06 -6.37
N ARG A 509 -12.05 1.22 -5.67
CA ARG A 509 -11.96 0.97 -4.22
C ARG A 509 -11.03 -0.16 -3.84
N TYR A 510 -10.59 -0.93 -4.84
CA TYR A 510 -9.55 -1.95 -4.74
C TYR A 510 -8.20 -1.41 -5.18
N LYS A 511 -8.21 -0.46 -6.11
CA LYS A 511 -7.00 0.12 -6.69
C LYS A 511 -7.25 1.56 -7.12
N ASP A 512 -6.50 2.50 -6.58
CA ASP A 512 -6.65 3.92 -6.91
C ASP A 512 -6.43 4.14 -8.40
N ARG A 513 -7.26 4.98 -9.01
CA ARG A 513 -7.25 5.19 -10.46
C ARG A 513 -6.02 5.98 -10.94
N LYS A 514 -5.49 6.87 -10.11
CA LYS A 514 -4.41 7.80 -10.47
C LYS A 514 -3.04 7.24 -10.11
N THR A 515 -2.91 6.68 -8.92
CA THR A 515 -1.63 6.19 -8.40
C THR A 515 -1.40 4.71 -8.71
N GLU A 516 -2.46 3.98 -9.11
CA GLU A 516 -2.48 2.53 -9.29
C GLU A 516 -2.16 1.72 -8.03
N LYS A 517 -2.09 2.40 -6.88
CA LYS A 517 -1.88 1.84 -5.54
C LYS A 517 -3.04 0.90 -5.19
N GLN A 518 -2.73 -0.28 -4.67
CA GLN A 518 -3.73 -1.17 -4.08
C GLN A 518 -4.32 -0.50 -2.82
N VAL A 519 -5.64 -0.43 -2.72
CA VAL A 519 -6.37 0.22 -1.61
C VAL A 519 -7.51 -0.68 -1.13
N ASN A 520 -8.05 -0.38 0.05
CA ASN A 520 -9.23 -1.06 0.59
C ASN A 520 -10.21 -0.03 1.14
N GLU A 521 -11.12 0.42 0.28
CA GLU A 521 -12.10 1.46 0.65
C GLU A 521 -13.51 0.87 0.75
N PRO A 522 -14.08 0.69 1.96
CA PRO A 522 -15.47 0.27 2.10
C PRO A 522 -16.41 1.21 1.34
N LEU A 523 -17.42 0.63 0.70
CA LEU A 523 -18.33 1.38 -0.17
C LEU A 523 -19.72 1.48 0.44
N VAL A 524 -20.16 2.70 0.73
CA VAL A 524 -21.54 3.02 1.11
C VAL A 524 -22.37 3.31 -0.15
N ILE A 525 -23.40 2.49 -0.40
CA ILE A 525 -24.37 2.67 -1.48
C ILE A 525 -25.73 3.07 -0.91
N ASP A 526 -26.03 4.36 -0.99
CA ASP A 526 -27.31 4.90 -0.54
C ASP A 526 -28.42 4.61 -1.56
N GLU A 527 -29.63 4.33 -1.07
CA GLU A 527 -30.83 4.11 -1.88
C GLU A 527 -30.69 2.98 -2.92
N LEU A 528 -30.08 1.86 -2.51
CA LEU A 528 -29.70 0.74 -3.39
C LEU A 528 -30.86 0.23 -4.28
N ASN A 529 -32.09 0.23 -3.76
CA ASN A 529 -33.28 -0.19 -4.51
C ASN A 529 -33.61 0.71 -5.70
N ARG A 530 -32.97 1.88 -5.87
CA ARG A 530 -33.20 2.77 -7.01
C ARG A 530 -32.50 2.32 -8.30
N ALA A 531 -31.50 1.45 -8.21
CA ALA A 531 -30.78 0.92 -9.36
C ALA A 531 -31.24 -0.49 -9.74
N ASP A 532 -31.13 -0.82 -11.03
CA ASP A 532 -31.22 -2.20 -11.51
C ASP A 532 -29.92 -2.93 -11.16
N ILE A 533 -29.84 -3.46 -9.93
CA ILE A 533 -28.60 -4.03 -9.38
C ILE A 533 -28.10 -5.23 -10.19
N ASP A 534 -29.01 -6.05 -10.72
CA ASP A 534 -28.63 -7.20 -11.57
C ASP A 534 -27.89 -6.71 -12.83
N LYS A 535 -28.36 -5.61 -13.43
CA LYS A 535 -27.71 -4.98 -14.59
C LYS A 535 -26.45 -4.22 -14.19
N ALA A 536 -26.47 -3.50 -13.07
CA ALA A 536 -25.37 -2.64 -12.65
C ALA A 536 -24.16 -3.45 -12.17
N PHE A 537 -24.35 -4.50 -11.39
CA PHE A 537 -23.22 -5.27 -10.83
C PHE A 537 -22.65 -6.30 -11.80
N GLY A 538 -23.48 -6.87 -12.70
CA GLY A 538 -23.01 -7.75 -13.78
C GLY A 538 -22.10 -8.89 -13.32
N GLN A 539 -20.79 -8.76 -13.58
CA GLN A 539 -19.79 -9.77 -13.20
C GLN A 539 -19.38 -9.72 -11.71
N LEU A 540 -19.62 -8.61 -11.00
CA LEU A 540 -19.33 -8.47 -9.56
C LEU A 540 -20.09 -9.47 -8.69
N PHE A 541 -21.20 -10.03 -9.18
CA PHE A 541 -21.91 -11.09 -8.49
C PHE A 541 -21.02 -12.32 -8.20
N THR A 542 -20.14 -12.67 -9.12
CA THR A 542 -19.21 -13.77 -8.95
C THR A 542 -18.12 -13.39 -7.95
N VAL A 543 -17.61 -12.16 -8.06
CA VAL A 543 -16.62 -11.56 -7.13
C VAL A 543 -17.12 -11.57 -5.68
N LEU A 544 -18.34 -11.08 -5.42
CA LEU A 544 -18.98 -11.10 -4.11
C LEU A 544 -19.28 -12.52 -3.57
N SER A 545 -18.90 -13.57 -4.30
CA SER A 545 -18.95 -14.96 -3.84
C SER A 545 -17.55 -15.53 -3.54
N GLY A 546 -16.52 -14.68 -3.52
CA GLY A 546 -15.12 -15.06 -3.34
C GLY A 546 -14.48 -15.67 -4.59
N GLN A 547 -14.98 -15.35 -5.79
CA GLN A 547 -14.43 -15.92 -7.03
C GLN A 547 -13.88 -14.83 -7.96
N SER A 548 -12.66 -15.04 -8.45
CA SER A 548 -12.04 -14.17 -9.44
C SER A 548 -12.80 -14.16 -10.78
N VAL A 549 -12.76 -13.02 -11.47
CA VAL A 549 -13.42 -12.81 -12.76
C VAL A 549 -12.52 -12.02 -13.70
N GLN A 550 -12.41 -12.54 -14.92
CA GLN A 550 -11.82 -11.82 -16.04
C GLN A 550 -12.88 -10.95 -16.74
N LEU A 551 -12.55 -9.68 -16.97
CA LEU A 551 -13.39 -8.71 -17.63
C LEU A 551 -13.10 -8.63 -19.13
N PRO A 552 -14.07 -8.20 -19.97
CA PRO A 552 -13.87 -8.05 -21.42
C PRO A 552 -13.14 -6.75 -21.80
N TYR A 553 -12.14 -6.36 -20.99
CA TYR A 553 -11.33 -5.16 -21.16
C TYR A 553 -9.85 -5.52 -21.06
N THR A 554 -8.98 -4.66 -21.56
CA THR A 554 -7.54 -4.84 -21.49
C THR A 554 -6.87 -3.61 -20.93
N LYS A 555 -5.81 -3.83 -20.14
CA LYS A 555 -4.87 -2.82 -19.65
C LYS A 555 -3.47 -3.38 -19.83
N ASP A 556 -2.56 -2.59 -20.38
CA ASP A 556 -1.18 -3.01 -20.70
C ASP A 556 -1.06 -4.27 -21.58
N ASN A 557 -2.01 -4.43 -22.51
CA ASN A 557 -2.17 -5.62 -23.38
C ASN A 557 -2.53 -6.93 -22.67
N GLU A 558 -2.81 -6.90 -21.36
CA GLU A 558 -3.35 -8.02 -20.59
C GLU A 558 -4.84 -7.81 -20.32
N GLU A 559 -5.57 -8.90 -20.09
CA GLU A 559 -7.00 -8.82 -19.76
C GLU A 559 -7.17 -8.30 -18.34
N VAL A 560 -8.16 -7.42 -18.12
CA VAL A 560 -8.43 -6.90 -16.78
C VAL A 560 -9.04 -8.00 -15.92
N GLU A 561 -8.49 -8.23 -14.74
CA GLU A 561 -8.94 -9.26 -13.81
C GLU A 561 -9.37 -8.64 -12.48
N ILE A 562 -10.46 -9.15 -11.91
CA ILE A 562 -10.82 -8.94 -10.51
C ILE A 562 -10.48 -10.22 -9.79
N THR A 563 -9.56 -10.17 -8.83
CA THR A 563 -8.96 -11.35 -8.22
C THR A 563 -9.21 -11.35 -6.72
N SER A 564 -9.62 -12.48 -6.14
CA SER A 564 -9.62 -12.61 -4.67
C SER A 564 -8.20 -12.70 -4.15
N ALA A 565 -7.90 -12.14 -2.98
CA ALA A 565 -6.57 -12.22 -2.37
C ALA A 565 -6.04 -13.67 -2.28
N ASN A 566 -6.90 -14.62 -1.93
CA ASN A 566 -6.58 -16.05 -1.88
C ASN A 566 -6.25 -16.74 -3.22
N ALA A 567 -6.56 -16.09 -4.36
CA ALA A 567 -6.29 -16.64 -5.69
C ALA A 567 -5.15 -15.90 -6.40
N LEU A 568 -4.45 -15.04 -5.67
CA LEU A 568 -3.33 -14.26 -6.14
C LEU A 568 -2.05 -15.11 -5.98
N ASP A 569 -1.34 -15.36 -7.08
CA ASP A 569 -0.12 -16.20 -7.09
C ASP A 569 1.18 -15.41 -6.78
N ASP A 570 1.14 -14.08 -6.90
CA ASP A 570 2.29 -13.14 -6.80
C ASP A 570 1.73 -11.72 -6.54
N LEU A 571 2.55 -10.70 -6.35
CA LEU A 571 2.11 -9.33 -6.10
C LEU A 571 1.13 -8.79 -7.17
N PRO A 572 0.15 -7.93 -6.78
CA PRO A 572 -0.88 -7.46 -7.70
C PRO A 572 -0.31 -6.70 -8.91
N ARG A 573 -0.60 -7.17 -10.11
CA ARG A 573 -0.18 -6.50 -11.36
C ARG A 573 -1.09 -5.32 -11.74
N SER A 574 -0.64 -4.46 -12.64
CA SER A 574 -1.37 -3.26 -13.08
C SER A 574 -2.78 -3.53 -13.61
N HIS A 575 -3.00 -4.66 -14.29
CA HIS A 575 -4.29 -5.10 -14.86
C HIS A 575 -5.16 -5.90 -13.87
N GLN A 576 -4.65 -6.22 -12.68
CA GLN A 576 -5.35 -6.99 -11.66
C GLN A 576 -5.89 -6.06 -10.56
N TYR A 577 -7.16 -6.24 -10.21
CA TYR A 577 -7.86 -5.54 -9.14
C TYR A 577 -8.14 -6.54 -8.04
N VAL A 578 -7.33 -6.53 -6.99
CA VAL A 578 -7.42 -7.52 -5.92
C VAL A 578 -8.46 -7.08 -4.91
N VAL A 579 -9.38 -7.97 -4.56
CA VAL A 579 -10.41 -7.74 -3.53
C VAL A 579 -9.83 -8.16 -2.18
N PRO A 580 -9.61 -7.21 -1.25
CA PRO A 580 -9.20 -7.53 0.11
C PRO A 580 -10.26 -8.38 0.82
N GLU A 581 -9.85 -9.34 1.65
CA GLU A 581 -10.78 -10.22 2.39
C GLU A 581 -11.64 -9.43 3.40
N SER A 582 -11.14 -8.31 3.92
CA SER A 582 -11.88 -7.41 4.82
C SER A 582 -12.79 -6.40 4.10
N TRP A 583 -12.78 -6.31 2.76
CA TRP A 583 -13.56 -5.31 2.03
C TRP A 583 -15.07 -5.53 2.16
N VAL A 584 -15.82 -4.43 2.33
CA VAL A 584 -17.26 -4.49 2.62
C VAL A 584 -18.06 -3.41 1.90
N ILE A 585 -19.24 -3.79 1.42
CA ILE A 585 -20.28 -2.86 0.97
C ILE A 585 -21.29 -2.66 2.11
N PHE A 586 -21.51 -1.40 2.47
CA PHE A 586 -22.69 -0.97 3.23
C PHE A 586 -23.71 -0.39 2.28
N ALA A 587 -24.97 -0.77 2.38
CA ALA A 587 -26.01 -0.20 1.56
C ALA A 587 -27.23 0.17 2.40
N THR A 588 -27.98 1.18 1.94
CA THR A 588 -29.22 1.58 2.58
C THR A 588 -30.41 1.27 1.68
N MET A 589 -31.51 0.89 2.30
CA MET A 589 -32.75 0.63 1.58
C MET A 589 -33.96 1.13 2.36
N ASN A 590 -34.80 1.89 1.68
CA ASN A 590 -36.13 2.21 2.17
C ASN A 590 -37.07 1.04 1.86
N THR A 591 -37.57 0.37 2.89
CA THR A 591 -38.38 -0.86 2.80
C THR A 591 -39.75 -0.67 2.16
N TYR A 592 -40.21 0.58 2.02
CA TYR A 592 -41.61 0.89 1.70
C TYR A 592 -41.81 1.67 0.39
N ASP A 593 -40.74 1.98 -0.35
CA ASP A 593 -40.86 2.71 -1.61
C ASP A 593 -41.29 1.78 -2.76
N LYS A 594 -42.58 1.44 -2.81
CA LYS A 594 -43.18 0.71 -3.93
C LYS A 594 -43.29 1.55 -5.21
N THR A 595 -43.04 2.85 -5.13
CA THR A 595 -43.02 3.76 -6.27
C THR A 595 -41.64 3.86 -6.94
N SER A 596 -40.60 3.32 -6.31
CA SER A 596 -39.20 3.37 -6.79
C SER A 596 -38.50 2.04 -6.47
N LEU A 597 -38.51 1.07 -7.40
CA LEU A 597 -37.41 0.73 -8.34
C LEU A 597 -36.86 -0.68 -7.96
N TYR A 598 -36.46 -1.42 -9.00
CA TYR A 598 -36.08 -2.83 -9.15
C TYR A 598 -36.11 -3.81 -7.96
N GLU A 599 -36.75 -4.98 -8.16
CA GLU A 599 -36.64 -6.12 -7.24
C GLU A 599 -35.20 -6.66 -7.21
N MET A 600 -34.62 -6.80 -6.03
CA MET A 600 -33.31 -7.45 -5.87
C MET A 600 -33.42 -8.96 -6.09
N SER A 601 -32.48 -9.51 -6.85
CA SER A 601 -32.42 -10.96 -7.04
C SER A 601 -32.06 -11.69 -5.76
N TYR A 602 -32.58 -12.92 -5.60
CA TYR A 602 -32.21 -13.80 -4.47
C TYR A 602 -30.70 -14.10 -4.44
N ALA A 603 -30.08 -14.14 -5.63
CA ALA A 603 -28.63 -14.29 -5.73
C ALA A 603 -27.92 -13.11 -5.05
N PHE A 604 -28.35 -11.87 -5.28
CA PHE A 604 -27.81 -10.70 -4.60
C PHE A 604 -28.02 -10.79 -3.08
N MET A 605 -29.27 -10.96 -2.64
CA MET A 605 -29.65 -10.86 -1.22
C MET A 605 -28.87 -11.81 -0.31
N ARG A 606 -28.57 -13.05 -0.74
CA ARG A 606 -27.83 -14.01 0.10
C ARG A 606 -26.36 -13.64 0.39
N ARG A 607 -25.84 -12.56 -0.22
CA ARG A 607 -24.47 -12.05 -0.02
C ARG A 607 -24.43 -10.89 0.99
N PHE A 608 -25.58 -10.47 1.48
CA PHE A 608 -25.74 -9.38 2.43
C PHE A 608 -26.38 -9.87 3.73
N SER A 609 -25.98 -9.28 4.85
CA SER A 609 -26.72 -9.27 6.09
C SER A 609 -27.72 -8.12 6.08
N PHE A 610 -28.97 -8.38 6.48
CA PHE A 610 -30.03 -7.38 6.52
C PHE A 610 -30.26 -6.95 7.96
N ILE A 611 -30.02 -5.69 8.25
CA ILE A 611 -30.13 -5.10 9.59
C ILE A 611 -31.27 -4.10 9.57
N PRO A 612 -32.39 -4.35 10.29
CA PRO A 612 -33.50 -3.41 10.37
C PRO A 612 -33.17 -2.26 11.34
N ILE A 613 -33.40 -1.03 10.86
CA ILE A 613 -33.31 0.22 11.63
C ILE A 613 -34.72 0.81 11.69
N ASP A 614 -35.43 0.45 12.77
CA ASP A 614 -36.84 0.73 12.95
C ASP A 614 -37.11 2.11 13.57
N VAL A 615 -38.40 2.45 13.65
CA VAL A 615 -38.90 3.61 14.40
C VAL A 615 -39.21 3.20 15.83
N PRO A 616 -39.14 4.12 16.81
CA PRO A 616 -39.51 3.80 18.18
C PRO A 616 -40.98 3.39 18.28
N GLU A 617 -41.30 2.57 19.28
CA GLU A 617 -42.69 2.26 19.61
C GLU A 617 -43.42 3.53 20.08
N LEU A 618 -44.52 3.87 19.42
CA LEU A 618 -45.35 5.04 19.76
C LEU A 618 -46.60 4.57 20.52
N PRO A 619 -46.96 5.22 21.65
CA PRO A 619 -48.15 4.84 22.44
C PRO A 619 -49.44 5.03 21.63
N GLU A 620 -50.42 4.17 21.85
CA GLU A 620 -51.73 4.28 21.21
C GLU A 620 -52.53 5.47 21.73
N ALA A 621 -53.45 5.99 20.90
CA ALA A 621 -54.24 7.17 21.25
C ALA A 621 -55.22 6.98 22.41
N ASP A 622 -55.54 5.73 22.78
CA ASP A 622 -56.38 5.38 23.93
C ASP A 622 -55.59 4.93 25.17
N ASP A 623 -54.25 5.01 25.13
CA ASP A 623 -53.39 4.75 26.29
C ASP A 623 -53.62 5.84 27.37
N PRO A 624 -53.95 5.48 28.62
CA PRO A 624 -54.18 6.45 29.68
C PRO A 624 -52.93 7.29 30.03
N ASP A 625 -51.74 6.80 29.72
CA ASP A 625 -50.45 7.44 30.00
C ASP A 625 -49.79 7.95 28.69
N GLU A 626 -50.56 8.13 27.61
CA GLU A 626 -50.08 8.56 26.28
C GLU A 626 -49.22 9.82 26.33
N GLU A 627 -49.73 10.87 26.97
CA GLU A 627 -49.07 12.18 27.01
C GLU A 627 -47.72 12.11 27.73
N ASP A 628 -47.67 11.40 28.86
CA ASP A 628 -46.45 11.21 29.65
C ASP A 628 -45.41 10.41 28.86
N LYS A 629 -45.81 9.32 28.18
CA LYS A 629 -44.91 8.49 27.36
C LYS A 629 -44.38 9.23 26.13
N LEU A 630 -45.23 10.00 25.44
CA LEU A 630 -44.79 10.81 24.29
C LEU A 630 -43.83 11.92 24.73
N LEU A 631 -44.10 12.57 25.86
CA LEU A 631 -43.18 13.55 26.43
C LEU A 631 -41.84 12.92 26.80
N GLU A 632 -41.84 11.77 27.46
CA GLU A 632 -40.62 11.05 27.83
C GLU A 632 -39.78 10.75 26.57
N LEU A 633 -40.38 10.10 25.56
CA LEU A 633 -39.73 9.79 24.29
C LEU A 633 -39.19 11.04 23.57
N MET A 634 -39.98 12.10 23.48
CA MET A 634 -39.54 13.34 22.82
C MET A 634 -38.42 14.04 23.59
N ASN A 635 -38.42 13.98 24.91
CA ASN A 635 -37.35 14.54 25.73
C ASN A 635 -36.05 13.75 25.58
N GLU A 636 -36.12 12.43 25.47
CA GLU A 636 -34.95 11.61 25.13
C GLU A 636 -34.36 12.04 23.78
N TYR A 637 -35.18 12.13 22.72
CA TYR A 637 -34.71 12.63 21.42
C TYR A 637 -34.17 14.06 21.48
N LEU A 638 -34.84 14.96 22.20
CA LEU A 638 -34.39 16.34 22.37
C LEU A 638 -33.04 16.42 23.07
N SER A 639 -32.77 15.51 24.02
CA SER A 639 -31.47 15.44 24.70
C SER A 639 -30.32 15.03 23.77
N SER A 640 -30.62 14.31 22.68
CA SER A 640 -29.66 13.92 21.65
C SER A 640 -29.61 14.89 20.47
N TRP A 641 -30.51 15.87 20.39
CA TRP A 641 -30.58 16.83 19.29
C TRP A 641 -30.07 18.21 19.67
N ASP A 642 -28.93 18.60 19.11
CA ASP A 642 -28.38 19.93 19.33
C ASP A 642 -29.21 21.05 18.69
N GLY A 643 -29.27 22.19 19.40
CA GLY A 643 -29.76 23.47 18.86
C GLY A 643 -31.27 23.63 18.79
N ILE A 644 -32.04 22.76 19.44
CA ILE A 644 -33.50 22.86 19.53
C ILE A 644 -33.90 23.15 20.98
N GLU A 645 -34.56 24.28 21.20
CA GLU A 645 -35.23 24.61 22.46
C GLU A 645 -36.73 24.59 22.22
N ALA A 646 -37.43 23.61 22.82
CA ALA A 646 -38.87 23.42 22.64
C ALA A 646 -39.58 23.39 24.00
N GLU A 647 -40.80 23.95 24.06
CA GLU A 647 -41.67 23.83 25.23
C GLU A 647 -42.44 22.49 25.20
N ASP A 648 -42.87 21.98 26.36
CA ASP A 648 -43.65 20.73 26.48
C ASP A 648 -44.88 20.70 25.56
N GLU A 649 -45.55 21.86 25.39
CA GLU A 649 -46.70 22.00 24.48
C GLU A 649 -46.32 21.75 23.01
N GLU A 650 -45.13 22.17 22.61
CA GLU A 650 -44.60 21.95 21.25
C GLU A 650 -44.19 20.49 21.07
N LEU A 651 -43.53 19.89 22.07
CA LEU A 651 -43.13 18.48 22.06
C LEU A 651 -44.34 17.55 21.93
N ILE A 652 -45.37 17.71 22.76
CA ILE A 652 -46.60 16.90 22.67
C ILE A 652 -47.28 17.05 21.32
N ALA A 653 -47.39 18.29 20.82
CA ALA A 653 -48.07 18.56 19.56
C ALA A 653 -47.37 17.84 18.39
N VAL A 654 -46.04 17.90 18.33
CA VAL A 654 -45.25 17.19 17.32
C VAL A 654 -45.35 15.66 17.53
N ALA A 655 -45.27 15.17 18.77
CA ALA A 655 -45.34 13.74 19.07
C ALA A 655 -46.68 13.11 18.66
N ARG A 656 -47.79 13.81 18.88
CA ARG A 656 -49.13 13.39 18.45
C ARG A 656 -49.23 13.31 16.94
N VAL A 657 -48.68 14.29 16.23
CA VAL A 657 -48.58 14.27 14.77
C VAL A 657 -47.75 13.06 14.32
N TRP A 658 -46.62 12.78 14.96
CA TRP A 658 -45.77 11.63 14.61
C TRP A 658 -46.51 10.30 14.77
N ARG A 659 -47.15 10.08 15.93
CA ARG A 659 -48.02 8.91 16.17
C ARG A 659 -49.16 8.81 15.18
N ASN A 660 -49.90 9.89 14.95
CA ASN A 660 -51.01 9.92 13.99
C ASN A 660 -50.53 9.69 12.55
N THR A 661 -49.25 9.87 12.26
CA THR A 661 -48.66 9.54 10.97
C THR A 661 -48.34 8.05 10.87
N ASN A 662 -47.81 7.44 11.94
CA ASN A 662 -47.29 6.07 11.93
C ASN A 662 -48.33 4.98 12.24
N ASN A 663 -49.22 5.18 13.23
CA ASN A 663 -50.17 4.14 13.68
C ASN A 663 -51.26 3.73 12.66
N PRO A 664 -51.74 4.59 11.73
CA PRO A 664 -52.85 4.20 10.85
C PRO A 664 -52.52 3.10 9.84
N VAL A 665 -51.24 3.01 9.44
CA VAL A 665 -50.74 2.09 8.42
C VAL A 665 -49.28 1.75 8.74
N ASP A 666 -49.05 0.58 9.35
CA ASP A 666 -47.69 0.07 9.67
C ASP A 666 -46.73 0.09 8.46
N ALA A 667 -47.30 -0.02 7.25
CA ALA A 667 -46.55 -0.13 6.01
C ALA A 667 -45.87 1.18 5.52
N ARG A 668 -45.91 2.29 6.28
CA ARG A 668 -45.17 3.51 5.92
C ARG A 668 -44.90 4.46 7.10
N ALA A 669 -44.20 3.97 8.11
CA ALA A 669 -43.69 4.80 9.19
C ALA A 669 -42.73 5.91 8.69
N ILE A 670 -42.61 6.98 9.47
CA ILE A 670 -41.59 8.03 9.33
C ILE A 670 -40.67 8.03 10.55
N GLY A 671 -39.38 8.25 10.31
CA GLY A 671 -38.36 8.25 11.35
C GLY A 671 -38.14 9.59 12.06
N PRO A 672 -37.33 9.58 13.13
CA PRO A 672 -37.12 10.75 13.99
C PRO A 672 -36.51 11.96 13.29
N ALA A 673 -35.77 11.80 12.19
CA ALA A 673 -35.19 12.93 11.46
C ALA A 673 -36.26 13.89 10.92
N ILE A 674 -37.38 13.37 10.40
CA ILE A 674 -38.50 14.19 9.92
C ILE A 674 -39.16 14.94 11.09
N VAL A 675 -39.21 14.31 12.27
CA VAL A 675 -39.75 14.89 13.50
C VAL A 675 -38.85 16.02 14.00
N LYS A 676 -37.52 15.82 13.96
CA LYS A 676 -36.51 16.84 14.24
C LYS A 676 -36.69 18.06 13.34
N ASP A 677 -36.88 17.86 12.04
CA ASP A 677 -37.12 18.95 11.08
C ASP A 677 -38.38 19.75 11.39
N ILE A 678 -39.48 19.06 11.74
CA ILE A 678 -40.72 19.71 12.16
C ILE A 678 -40.49 20.53 13.43
N LEU A 679 -39.88 19.94 14.46
CA LEU A 679 -39.64 20.59 15.75
C LEU A 679 -38.71 21.80 15.61
N SER A 680 -37.61 21.66 14.87
CA SER A 680 -36.68 22.73 14.53
C SER A 680 -37.38 23.87 13.77
N THR A 681 -38.23 23.52 12.81
CA THR A 681 -38.98 24.52 12.03
C THR A 681 -39.94 25.31 12.90
N ILE A 682 -40.72 24.65 13.76
CA ILE A 682 -41.70 25.35 14.58
C ILE A 682 -41.01 26.24 15.62
N THR A 683 -39.94 25.78 16.27
CA THR A 683 -39.23 26.56 17.32
C THR A 683 -38.49 27.78 16.76
N GLN A 684 -38.06 27.74 15.50
CA GLN A 684 -37.34 28.84 14.84
C GLN A 684 -38.23 29.84 14.08
N TYR A 685 -39.55 29.74 14.20
CA TYR A 685 -40.46 30.65 13.47
C TYR A 685 -40.19 32.13 13.80
N PRO A 686 -40.15 33.03 12.80
CA PRO A 686 -40.01 34.46 13.05
C PRO A 686 -41.15 34.98 13.93
N GLY A 687 -40.84 35.79 14.95
CA GLY A 687 -41.77 36.27 15.99
C GLY A 687 -43.01 37.08 15.55
N SER A 688 -43.31 37.13 14.25
CA SER A 688 -44.56 37.62 13.69
C SER A 688 -45.73 36.64 13.81
N ASP A 689 -45.47 35.33 14.01
CA ASP A 689 -46.50 34.31 14.21
C ASP A 689 -46.21 33.49 15.47
N THR A 690 -47.07 33.61 16.47
CA THR A 690 -46.96 32.92 17.77
C THR A 690 -47.90 31.73 17.88
N ASN A 691 -48.72 31.47 16.85
CA ASN A 691 -49.72 30.41 16.91
C ASN A 691 -49.09 29.05 16.56
N LEU A 692 -48.92 28.18 17.56
CA LEU A 692 -48.42 26.82 17.39
C LEU A 692 -49.20 26.02 16.34
N GLU A 693 -50.53 26.12 16.33
CA GLU A 693 -51.39 25.42 15.37
C GLU A 693 -51.03 25.78 13.93
N THR A 694 -50.76 27.06 13.67
CA THR A 694 -50.38 27.53 12.32
C THR A 694 -48.98 27.08 11.94
N ARG A 695 -48.01 27.20 12.85
CA ARG A 695 -46.63 26.76 12.65
C ARG A 695 -46.56 25.26 12.36
N LEU A 696 -47.20 24.45 13.20
CA LEU A 696 -47.22 22.99 13.08
C LEU A 696 -47.93 22.54 11.82
N THR A 697 -49.09 23.12 11.49
CA THR A 697 -49.80 22.79 10.25
C THR A 697 -48.93 22.99 9.01
N ASN A 698 -48.20 24.11 8.95
CA ASN A 698 -47.32 24.38 7.82
C ASN A 698 -46.16 23.38 7.79
N ALA A 699 -45.54 23.09 8.94
CA ALA A 699 -44.46 22.11 9.04
C ALA A 699 -44.91 20.70 8.61
N VAL A 700 -46.09 20.25 9.05
CA VAL A 700 -46.68 18.97 8.62
C VAL A 700 -46.84 18.91 7.10
N ILE A 701 -47.38 19.96 6.48
CA ILE A 701 -47.54 20.04 5.02
C ILE A 701 -46.17 20.03 4.32
N SER A 702 -45.17 20.70 4.89
CA SER A 702 -43.83 20.80 4.29
C SER A 702 -43.02 19.51 4.41
N TYR A 703 -43.11 18.78 5.53
CA TYR A 703 -42.20 17.67 5.83
C TYR A 703 -42.86 16.29 5.76
N ILE A 704 -44.13 16.15 6.15
CA ILE A 704 -44.82 14.84 6.14
C ILE A 704 -45.44 14.57 4.77
N PHE A 705 -46.11 15.55 4.16
CA PHE A 705 -46.86 15.30 2.92
C PHE A 705 -45.98 14.84 1.75
N PRO A 706 -44.76 15.35 1.52
CA PRO A 706 -43.88 14.81 0.49
C PRO A 706 -43.58 13.32 0.69
N GLN A 707 -43.42 12.87 1.95
CA GLN A 707 -43.20 11.46 2.29
C GLN A 707 -44.43 10.60 2.01
N LEU A 708 -45.61 11.25 1.91
CA LEU A 708 -46.87 10.59 1.60
C LEU A 708 -47.20 10.47 0.10
N GLU A 709 -46.35 11.00 -0.78
CA GLU A 709 -46.53 10.87 -2.22
C GLU A 709 -46.41 9.39 -2.64
N GLY A 710 -47.31 8.94 -3.52
CA GLY A 710 -47.32 7.55 -3.99
C GLY A 710 -47.75 6.49 -2.97
N VAL A 711 -47.98 6.84 -1.69
CA VAL A 711 -48.38 5.86 -0.65
C VAL A 711 -49.79 5.33 -0.94
N PRO A 712 -49.97 3.99 -0.90
CA PRO A 712 -51.29 3.38 -0.76
C PRO A 712 -51.93 3.82 0.56
N GLU A 713 -53.24 4.08 0.57
CA GLU A 713 -53.96 4.46 1.80
C GLU A 713 -53.52 5.78 2.46
N ARG A 714 -52.75 6.66 1.81
CA ARG A 714 -52.42 8.02 2.31
C ARG A 714 -53.61 8.82 2.84
N ARG A 715 -54.83 8.56 2.32
CA ARG A 715 -56.06 9.15 2.84
C ARG A 715 -56.28 8.82 4.33
N LYS A 716 -56.02 7.58 4.77
CA LYS A 716 -56.17 7.17 6.17
C LYS A 716 -55.20 7.95 7.06
N ILE A 717 -53.95 8.07 6.62
CA ILE A 717 -52.90 8.81 7.32
C ILE A 717 -53.30 10.30 7.45
N VAL A 718 -53.67 10.94 6.34
CA VAL A 718 -54.11 12.35 6.36
C VAL A 718 -55.36 12.56 7.22
N ASN A 719 -56.32 11.61 7.21
CA ASN A 719 -57.49 11.66 8.09
C ASN A 719 -57.13 11.53 9.57
N SER A 720 -56.09 10.77 9.91
CA SER A 720 -55.59 10.65 11.29
C SER A 720 -54.84 11.91 11.73
N ILE A 721 -53.96 12.47 10.88
CA ILE A 721 -53.26 13.74 11.16
C ILE A 721 -54.27 14.86 11.39
N LYS A 722 -55.29 14.96 10.55
CA LYS A 722 -56.39 15.93 10.64
C LYS A 722 -57.20 15.80 11.95
N ALA A 723 -57.16 14.66 12.64
CA ALA A 723 -57.81 14.49 13.93
C ALA A 723 -56.98 15.04 15.10
N SER A 724 -55.72 15.46 14.89
CA SER A 724 -54.92 16.11 15.93
C SER A 724 -55.48 17.51 16.23
N PRO A 725 -55.68 17.87 17.50
CA PRO A 725 -56.21 19.18 17.87
C PRO A 725 -55.25 20.34 17.57
N GLU A 726 -53.97 20.06 17.35
CA GLU A 726 -52.90 21.03 17.13
C GLU A 726 -52.64 21.36 15.65
N VAL A 727 -53.48 20.88 14.72
CA VAL A 727 -53.40 21.21 13.29
C VAL A 727 -54.71 21.80 12.76
N THR A 728 -54.60 22.71 11.79
CA THR A 728 -55.76 23.32 11.13
C THR A 728 -56.35 22.36 10.09
N GLU A 729 -57.46 21.72 10.44
CA GLU A 729 -58.21 20.77 9.60
C GLU A 729 -58.42 21.26 8.15
N GLU A 730 -58.81 22.53 7.97
CA GLU A 730 -59.13 23.10 6.66
C GLU A 730 -57.91 23.12 5.74
N LYS A 731 -56.75 23.53 6.27
CA LYS A 731 -55.48 23.59 5.52
C LYS A 731 -54.94 22.20 5.20
N ILE A 732 -55.00 21.25 6.14
CA ILE A 732 -54.60 19.85 5.91
C ILE A 732 -55.45 19.23 4.78
N LYS A 733 -56.76 19.49 4.77
CA LYS A 733 -57.67 19.04 3.69
C LYS A 733 -57.34 19.69 2.34
N GLU A 734 -57.11 21.00 2.33
CA GLU A 734 -56.75 21.75 1.11
C GLU A 734 -55.44 21.22 0.52
N ALA A 735 -54.38 21.17 1.33
CA ALA A 735 -53.08 20.62 0.91
C ALA A 735 -53.19 19.14 0.51
N GLY A 736 -54.02 18.34 1.17
CA GLY A 736 -54.21 16.92 0.83
C GLY A 736 -54.87 16.74 -0.54
N LYS A 737 -55.76 17.66 -0.93
CA LYS A 737 -56.34 17.71 -2.27
C LYS A 737 -55.33 18.17 -3.31
N GLU A 738 -54.55 19.21 -3.00
CA GLU A 738 -53.64 19.84 -3.96
C GLU A 738 -52.36 19.02 -4.20
N ILE A 739 -51.70 18.59 -3.12
CA ILE A 739 -50.39 17.92 -3.17
C ILE A 739 -50.58 16.42 -3.38
N LEU A 740 -51.43 15.79 -2.57
CA LEU A 740 -51.58 14.32 -2.54
C LEU A 740 -52.71 13.79 -3.42
N GLN A 741 -53.46 14.69 -4.07
CA GLN A 741 -54.61 14.38 -4.92
C GLN A 741 -55.66 13.49 -4.22
N ILE A 742 -55.88 13.72 -2.92
CA ILE A 742 -56.83 12.95 -2.11
C ILE A 742 -58.24 13.53 -2.29
N ASN A 743 -59.20 12.67 -2.64
CA ASN A 743 -60.61 13.04 -2.58
C ASN A 743 -61.19 12.74 -1.19
N PHE A 744 -61.81 13.74 -0.58
CA PHE A 744 -62.48 13.71 0.74
C PHE A 744 -64.03 13.80 0.62
N GLU A 745 -64.59 13.81 -0.59
CA GLU A 745 -66.04 13.98 -0.83
C GLU A 745 -66.88 12.71 -0.57
N ASP A 746 -66.25 11.57 -0.24
CA ASP A 746 -66.94 10.29 0.04
C ASP A 746 -67.30 10.09 1.54
N ASP A 747 -67.11 11.10 2.40
CA ASP A 747 -67.37 11.02 3.86
C ASP A 747 -68.78 11.52 4.28
N GLU A 748 -69.77 11.53 3.38
CA GLU A 748 -71.20 11.77 3.73
C GLU A 748 -71.98 10.52 4.17
#